data_AF-A0A519ZNB2-F1
#
_entry.id   AF-A0A519ZNB2-F1
#
_cell.length_a   1.000
_cell.length_b   1.000
_cell.length_c   1.000
_cell.angle_alpha   90.00
_cell.angle_beta   90.00
_cell.angle_gamma   90.00
#
_symmetry.space_group_name_H-M   'P 1'
#
loop_
_entity.id
_entity.type
_entity.pdbx_description
1 polymer ?
#
loop_
_entity_poly.entity_id
_entity_poly.type
_entity_poly.pdbx_seq_one_letter_code
_entity_poly.pdbx_strand_id
1 'polypeptide(L)'
;MALLQQAAAADWTLVEPAIFGTLLERALDPAERHSLGAHYTPRRYVERLVLPTVIEPLRQEWAAAQAASTQLLEEGKGKKAVDEARAELLRFLHRLTSVRILDPACGSGNFLYVTLEHLKRLEGEVLTALGQLGQSGRLELGDGTTVGPRQLLGLELNPRAATIADVVLRIGYLQWHLRTYGLTQLREPLLDDYQNIQQQDAVLSHKAPVPRLDAQGQPLTRWDGKTTQSHPTTGEQVPNATARVPVVDYPNPQPTEWPEADFIIGNPPFLGHGKMKEELGDGYTVALRKAYQKQVTESSDLVMFWWYKAAKAVAEGRTKKFGFITTNSLSQNYNRRVTQPFLDGEPPVLHLTFAIPDHPWIDSADGAAVRIAMTVAERTAEGSTSGQLLVVSSELPSQDDEGWEVAFSEQEGRILADLTIGANLNLARPLKANLGMSNPGVKLHGLGFVVKPEKAASLGLGSIPGLEHYIRPYRHGLDITNRSRNRLVIDLFGLTEQQVLANFPPVYQHVFEYVKPKRDQNNRPSRKEFWWLFGETNPKLRQMIAGLARYIVTVVTTKHRVFQFLDEAILPDDALVVIASKDAYHLGVLSSRIHTVWALAAGSMLGIGDTPRYRKSRTFDPFPFPAATETQQARIRELAEALDAHRKRQQAQHTSLTLTDLYNVVEKLRAGQPLTVKEQTTHEHGLAAVVLSLHQQLDLAVAAAYGWPADLADAELLTRLVALNKARAAEEKAGVVRYLRPSYQAPGQQQAALALPAARPAATALTELAIIQP
;
A
#
# COMPACT_ATOMS: atom_id res chain seq x y z
N MET A 1 29.21 -16.58 -33.02
CA MET A 1 28.81 -17.76 -33.82
C MET A 1 28.75 -19.04 -33.01
N ALA A 2 29.76 -19.36 -32.18
CA ALA A 2 29.76 -20.57 -31.34
C ALA A 2 28.55 -20.70 -30.39
N LEU A 3 28.15 -19.62 -29.69
CA LEU A 3 26.97 -19.64 -28.82
C LEU A 3 25.66 -19.88 -29.58
N LEU A 4 25.54 -19.34 -30.80
CA LEU A 4 24.35 -19.54 -31.64
C LEU A 4 24.26 -21.00 -32.13
N GLN A 5 25.40 -21.62 -32.47
CA GLN A 5 25.45 -23.04 -32.84
C GLN A 5 25.07 -23.94 -31.66
N GLN A 6 25.52 -23.61 -30.45
CA GLN A 6 25.11 -24.34 -29.23
C GLN A 6 23.60 -24.20 -28.97
N ALA A 7 23.05 -22.99 -29.10
CA ALA A 7 21.61 -22.77 -28.97
C ALA A 7 20.81 -23.53 -30.04
N ALA A 8 21.26 -23.54 -31.29
CA ALA A 8 20.59 -24.25 -32.38
C ALA A 8 20.64 -25.79 -32.26
N ALA A 9 21.66 -26.32 -31.58
CA ALA A 9 21.79 -27.75 -31.31
C ALA A 9 20.94 -28.24 -30.12
N ALA A 10 20.39 -27.33 -29.31
CA ALA A 10 19.50 -27.67 -28.21
C ALA A 10 18.10 -28.04 -28.71
N ASP A 11 17.40 -28.89 -27.97
CA ASP A 11 16.01 -29.23 -28.25
C ASP A 11 15.05 -28.23 -27.61
N TRP A 12 14.31 -27.49 -28.46
CA TRP A 12 13.34 -26.48 -28.06
C TRP A 12 11.88 -26.98 -28.12
N THR A 13 11.65 -28.24 -28.48
CA THR A 13 10.30 -28.77 -28.71
C THR A 13 9.41 -28.74 -27.46
N LEU A 14 10.01 -28.96 -26.29
CA LEU A 14 9.33 -29.00 -24.99
C LEU A 14 9.60 -27.76 -24.14
N VAL A 15 10.17 -26.70 -24.71
CA VAL A 15 10.44 -25.47 -23.96
C VAL A 15 9.14 -24.86 -23.46
N GLU A 16 9.07 -24.52 -22.18
CA GLU A 16 7.97 -23.70 -21.67
C GLU A 16 8.18 -22.26 -22.18
N PRO A 17 7.23 -21.70 -22.97
CA PRO A 17 7.39 -20.36 -23.54
C PRO A 17 7.65 -19.26 -22.50
N ALA A 18 7.27 -19.49 -21.25
CA ALA A 18 7.53 -18.56 -20.16
C ALA A 18 9.03 -18.31 -19.88
N ILE A 19 9.93 -19.24 -20.27
CA ILE A 19 11.38 -19.09 -20.10
C ILE A 19 11.93 -17.83 -20.81
N PHE A 20 11.31 -17.41 -21.92
CA PHE A 20 11.75 -16.24 -22.67
C PHE A 20 11.61 -14.94 -21.87
N GLY A 21 10.68 -14.89 -20.90
CA GLY A 21 10.59 -13.79 -19.94
C GLY A 21 11.83 -13.70 -19.06
N THR A 22 12.27 -14.81 -18.48
CA THR A 22 13.48 -14.85 -17.63
C THR A 22 14.76 -14.54 -18.41
N LEU A 23 14.82 -14.90 -19.70
CA LEU A 23 15.94 -14.57 -20.58
C LEU A 23 16.01 -13.06 -20.87
N LEU A 24 14.87 -12.41 -21.13
CA LEU A 24 14.81 -10.96 -21.32
C LEU A 24 15.29 -10.22 -20.07
N GLU A 25 14.79 -10.63 -18.90
CA GLU A 25 15.18 -10.03 -17.62
C GLU A 25 16.69 -10.07 -17.36
N ARG A 26 17.33 -11.19 -17.68
CA ARG A 26 18.79 -11.36 -17.53
C ARG A 26 19.59 -10.57 -18.57
N ALA A 27 18.97 -10.18 -19.68
CA ALA A 27 19.60 -9.45 -20.77
C ALA A 27 19.51 -7.91 -20.63
N LEU A 28 18.70 -7.41 -19.70
CA LEU A 28 18.57 -5.97 -19.41
C LEU A 28 19.60 -5.50 -18.36
N ASP A 29 20.09 -4.27 -18.50
CA ASP A 29 20.90 -3.61 -17.44
C ASP A 29 20.04 -3.45 -16.16
N PRO A 30 20.59 -3.68 -14.95
CA PRO A 30 19.85 -3.48 -13.69
C PRO A 30 19.09 -2.14 -13.58
N ALA A 31 19.65 -1.05 -14.12
CA ALA A 31 18.99 0.26 -14.10
C ALA A 31 17.81 0.34 -15.10
N GLU A 32 17.93 -0.30 -16.26
CA GLU A 32 16.84 -0.41 -17.23
C GLU A 32 15.73 -1.31 -16.69
N ARG A 33 16.11 -2.41 -16.00
CA ARG A 33 15.18 -3.36 -15.38
C ARG A 33 14.30 -2.71 -14.31
N HIS A 34 14.90 -1.96 -13.38
CA HIS A 34 14.16 -1.28 -12.31
C HIS A 34 13.24 -0.17 -12.85
N SER A 35 13.72 0.65 -13.80
CA SER A 35 12.94 1.77 -14.34
C SER A 35 11.77 1.37 -15.23
N LEU A 36 11.86 0.22 -15.90
CA LEU A 36 10.76 -0.35 -16.68
C LEU A 36 9.81 -1.22 -15.84
N GLY A 37 10.18 -1.57 -14.60
CA GLY A 37 9.45 -2.54 -13.79
C GLY A 37 9.33 -3.92 -14.47
N ALA A 38 10.30 -4.26 -15.33
CA ALA A 38 10.29 -5.47 -16.15
C ALA A 38 10.63 -6.69 -15.28
N HIS A 39 9.62 -7.16 -14.54
CA HIS A 39 9.69 -8.36 -13.71
C HIS A 39 8.80 -9.46 -14.29
N TYR A 40 9.41 -10.62 -14.52
CA TYR A 40 8.71 -11.84 -14.89
C TYR A 40 7.74 -12.23 -13.78
N THR A 41 6.49 -12.48 -14.15
CA THR A 41 5.45 -12.93 -13.21
C THR A 41 5.37 -14.45 -13.24
N PRO A 42 5.64 -15.16 -12.12
CA PRO A 42 5.55 -16.61 -12.07
C PRO A 42 4.16 -17.13 -12.46
N ARG A 43 4.10 -18.30 -13.11
CA ARG A 43 2.86 -18.90 -13.61
C ARG A 43 1.76 -18.97 -12.54
N ARG A 44 2.10 -19.45 -11.33
CA ARG A 44 1.14 -19.53 -10.21
C ARG A 44 0.50 -18.18 -9.85
N TYR A 45 1.22 -17.07 -10.01
CA TYR A 45 0.70 -15.73 -9.70
C TYR A 45 -0.18 -15.24 -10.86
N VAL A 46 0.19 -15.57 -12.09
CA VAL A 46 -0.66 -15.35 -13.27
C VAL A 46 -1.99 -16.08 -13.12
N GLU A 47 -1.97 -17.38 -12.78
CA GLU A 47 -3.17 -18.20 -12.64
C GLU A 47 -4.11 -17.68 -11.54
N ARG A 48 -3.56 -17.23 -10.40
CA ARG A 48 -4.35 -16.61 -9.32
C ARG A 48 -5.17 -15.40 -9.74
N LEU A 49 -4.79 -14.73 -10.83
CA LEU A 49 -5.54 -13.59 -11.35
C LEU A 49 -6.36 -13.96 -12.59
N VAL A 50 -5.79 -14.75 -13.51
CA VAL A 50 -6.44 -15.18 -14.75
C VAL A 50 -7.67 -16.04 -14.48
N LEU A 51 -7.59 -16.93 -13.48
CA LEU A 51 -8.70 -17.80 -13.11
C LEU A 51 -9.95 -16.99 -12.69
N PRO A 52 -9.90 -16.16 -11.63
CA PRO A 52 -11.09 -15.40 -11.21
C PRO A 52 -11.51 -14.30 -12.19
N THR A 53 -10.57 -13.76 -12.99
CA THR A 53 -10.90 -12.68 -13.94
C THR A 53 -11.56 -13.19 -15.21
N VAL A 54 -11.05 -14.28 -15.80
CA VAL A 54 -11.39 -14.72 -17.16
C VAL A 54 -12.00 -16.11 -17.16
N ILE A 55 -11.33 -17.08 -16.55
CA ILE A 55 -11.66 -18.51 -16.74
C ILE A 55 -12.88 -18.93 -15.93
N GLU A 56 -12.98 -18.51 -14.66
CA GLU A 56 -14.14 -18.83 -13.81
C GLU A 56 -15.45 -18.26 -14.36
N PRO A 57 -15.53 -17.00 -14.82
CA PRO A 57 -16.72 -16.50 -15.52
C PRO A 57 -17.10 -17.34 -16.74
N LEU A 58 -16.12 -17.72 -17.57
CA LEU A 58 -16.37 -18.56 -18.74
C LEU A 58 -16.77 -19.99 -18.36
N ARG A 59 -16.26 -20.52 -17.24
CA ARG A 59 -16.68 -21.82 -16.70
C ARG A 59 -18.09 -21.78 -16.14
N GLN A 60 -18.53 -20.67 -15.54
CA GLN A 60 -19.92 -20.49 -15.15
C GLN A 60 -20.84 -20.44 -16.37
N GLU A 61 -20.46 -19.68 -17.41
CA GLU A 61 -21.17 -19.66 -18.70
C GLU A 61 -21.22 -21.08 -19.33
N TRP A 62 -20.13 -21.86 -19.23
CA TRP A 62 -20.05 -23.24 -19.71
C TRP A 62 -20.97 -24.18 -18.94
N ALA A 63 -20.93 -24.15 -17.61
CA ALA A 63 -21.78 -24.99 -16.76
C ALA A 63 -23.27 -24.74 -17.02
N ALA A 64 -23.65 -23.47 -17.24
CA ALA A 64 -25.01 -23.12 -17.62
C ALA A 64 -25.39 -23.69 -19.01
N ALA A 65 -24.50 -23.60 -20.00
CA ALA A 65 -24.72 -24.18 -21.32
C ALA A 65 -24.82 -25.72 -21.28
N GLN A 66 -24.02 -26.39 -20.44
CA GLN A 66 -24.12 -27.83 -20.21
C GLN A 66 -25.47 -28.19 -19.58
N ALA A 67 -25.89 -27.49 -18.53
CA ALA A 67 -27.17 -27.74 -17.87
C ALA A 67 -28.34 -27.55 -18.85
N ALA A 68 -28.33 -26.48 -19.64
CA ALA A 68 -29.33 -26.23 -20.68
C ALA A 68 -29.34 -27.32 -21.77
N SER A 69 -28.16 -27.76 -22.22
CA SER A 69 -28.01 -28.85 -23.18
C SER A 69 -28.57 -30.17 -22.65
N THR A 70 -28.27 -30.53 -21.39
CA THR A 70 -28.82 -31.71 -20.71
C THR A 70 -30.34 -31.64 -20.60
N GLN A 71 -30.88 -30.50 -20.16
CA GLN A 71 -32.32 -30.30 -20.06
C GLN A 71 -33.04 -30.50 -21.40
N LEU A 72 -32.49 -29.97 -22.50
CA LEU A 72 -33.04 -30.16 -23.85
C LEU A 72 -33.07 -31.63 -24.29
N LEU A 73 -32.08 -32.42 -23.87
CA LEU A 73 -32.04 -33.87 -24.15
C LEU A 73 -33.06 -34.65 -23.33
N GLU A 74 -33.31 -34.25 -22.09
CA GLU A 74 -34.27 -34.90 -21.19
C GLU A 74 -35.73 -34.61 -21.59
N GLU A 75 -36.02 -33.35 -21.97
CA GLU A 75 -37.38 -32.91 -22.34
C GLU A 75 -37.73 -33.22 -23.80
N GLY A 76 -36.73 -33.21 -24.69
CA GLY A 76 -36.90 -33.40 -26.11
C GLY A 76 -36.99 -34.88 -26.55
N LYS A 77 -37.33 -35.12 -27.82
CA LYS A 77 -37.36 -36.47 -28.42
C LYS A 77 -36.64 -36.53 -29.76
N GLY A 78 -35.84 -37.59 -29.94
CA GLY A 78 -35.20 -37.92 -31.20
C GLY A 78 -34.16 -36.90 -31.66
N LYS A 79 -33.90 -36.87 -32.98
CA LYS A 79 -32.84 -36.05 -33.59
C LYS A 79 -32.94 -34.55 -33.27
N LYS A 80 -34.15 -34.02 -33.16
CA LYS A 80 -34.40 -32.60 -32.89
C LYS A 80 -33.81 -32.17 -31.53
N ALA A 81 -33.99 -32.97 -30.49
CA ALA A 81 -33.46 -32.69 -29.15
C ALA A 81 -31.92 -32.66 -29.15
N VAL A 82 -31.30 -33.59 -29.89
CA VAL A 82 -29.84 -33.65 -30.06
C VAL A 82 -29.33 -32.43 -30.82
N ASP A 83 -30.02 -32.02 -31.89
CA ASP A 83 -29.66 -30.85 -32.69
C ASP A 83 -29.77 -29.54 -31.86
N GLU A 84 -30.81 -29.39 -31.03
CA GLU A 84 -31.00 -28.24 -30.14
C GLU A 84 -29.96 -28.21 -29.00
N ALA A 85 -29.72 -29.35 -28.35
CA ALA A 85 -28.69 -29.49 -27.33
C ALA A 85 -27.29 -29.19 -27.87
N ARG A 86 -26.99 -29.63 -29.11
CA ARG A 86 -25.75 -29.33 -29.82
C ARG A 86 -25.63 -27.85 -30.19
N ALA A 87 -26.73 -27.23 -30.63
CA ALA A 87 -26.75 -25.80 -30.94
C ALA A 87 -26.40 -24.93 -29.71
N GLU A 88 -26.84 -25.34 -28.53
CA GLU A 88 -26.50 -24.65 -27.27
C GLU A 88 -25.00 -24.72 -26.95
N LEU A 89 -24.37 -25.89 -27.12
CA LEU A 89 -22.91 -26.02 -26.94
C LEU A 89 -22.12 -25.28 -28.02
N LEU A 90 -22.61 -25.24 -29.27
CA LEU A 90 -22.02 -24.44 -30.35
C LEU A 90 -22.15 -22.94 -30.09
N ARG A 91 -23.26 -22.49 -29.50
CA ARG A 91 -23.45 -21.10 -29.05
C ARG A 91 -22.39 -20.72 -28.02
N PHE A 92 -22.12 -21.60 -27.06
CA PHE A 92 -21.03 -21.39 -26.10
C PHE A 92 -19.65 -21.42 -26.78
N LEU A 93 -19.38 -22.35 -27.70
CA LEU A 93 -18.11 -22.39 -28.43
C LEU A 93 -17.87 -21.08 -29.19
N HIS A 94 -18.89 -20.56 -29.89
CA HIS A 94 -18.80 -19.27 -30.57
C HIS A 94 -18.55 -18.11 -29.59
N ARG A 95 -19.21 -18.14 -28.42
CA ARG A 95 -18.92 -17.20 -27.33
C ARG A 95 -17.45 -17.30 -26.90
N LEU A 96 -16.93 -18.50 -26.66
CA LEU A 96 -15.54 -18.72 -26.23
C LEU A 96 -14.52 -18.20 -27.25
N THR A 97 -14.75 -18.40 -28.56
CA THR A 97 -13.79 -18.01 -29.62
C THR A 97 -13.87 -16.55 -30.05
N SER A 98 -14.88 -15.82 -29.56
CA SER A 98 -15.08 -14.37 -29.79
C SER A 98 -14.58 -13.49 -28.65
N VAL A 99 -14.28 -14.06 -27.47
CA VAL A 99 -13.74 -13.31 -26.33
C VAL A 99 -12.45 -12.60 -26.71
N ARG A 100 -12.31 -11.33 -26.32
CA ARG A 100 -11.06 -10.56 -26.44
C ARG A 100 -10.50 -10.26 -25.05
N ILE A 101 -9.21 -10.54 -24.85
CA ILE A 101 -8.50 -10.32 -23.59
C ILE A 101 -7.35 -9.35 -23.84
N LEU A 102 -7.25 -8.29 -23.05
CA LEU A 102 -6.17 -7.31 -23.13
C LEU A 102 -5.24 -7.40 -21.93
N ASP A 103 -3.93 -7.45 -22.20
CA ASP A 103 -2.89 -7.11 -21.25
C ASP A 103 -2.21 -5.77 -21.65
N PRO A 104 -2.55 -4.65 -20.98
CA PRO A 104 -2.06 -3.32 -21.31
C PRO A 104 -0.64 -3.04 -20.79
N ALA A 105 0.07 -4.04 -20.26
CA ALA A 105 1.48 -3.95 -19.88
C ALA A 105 2.10 -5.35 -19.99
N CYS A 106 2.04 -5.94 -21.19
CA CYS A 106 2.17 -7.39 -21.32
C CYS A 106 3.58 -7.94 -21.10
N GLY A 107 4.61 -7.09 -21.09
CA GLY A 107 6.00 -7.52 -20.94
C GLY A 107 6.35 -8.58 -21.98
N SER A 108 6.83 -9.74 -21.53
CA SER A 108 7.13 -10.89 -22.39
C SER A 108 5.92 -11.77 -22.74
N GLY A 109 4.69 -11.36 -22.39
CA GLY A 109 3.45 -12.02 -22.79
C GLY A 109 2.96 -13.17 -21.90
N ASN A 110 3.47 -13.32 -20.66
CA ASN A 110 3.15 -14.50 -19.84
C ASN A 110 1.67 -14.60 -19.45
N PHE A 111 1.03 -13.48 -19.10
CA PHE A 111 -0.42 -13.44 -18.81
C PHE A 111 -1.25 -13.90 -20.01
N LEU A 112 -0.90 -13.41 -21.20
CA LEU A 112 -1.58 -13.77 -22.43
C LEU A 112 -1.39 -15.25 -22.78
N TYR A 113 -0.17 -15.78 -22.61
CA TYR A 113 0.15 -17.18 -22.85
C TYR A 113 -0.60 -18.14 -21.92
N VAL A 114 -0.53 -17.91 -20.60
CA VAL A 114 -1.24 -18.76 -19.62
C VAL A 114 -2.75 -18.69 -19.84
N THR A 115 -3.29 -17.52 -20.18
CA THR A 115 -4.71 -17.36 -20.53
C THR A 115 -5.06 -18.19 -21.76
N LEU A 116 -4.26 -18.12 -22.84
CA LEU A 116 -4.46 -18.94 -24.04
C LEU A 116 -4.50 -20.44 -23.71
N GLU A 117 -3.60 -20.92 -22.85
CA GLU A 117 -3.58 -22.33 -22.45
C GLU A 117 -4.88 -22.75 -21.74
N HIS A 118 -5.37 -21.93 -20.79
CA HIS A 118 -6.62 -22.23 -20.08
C HIS A 118 -7.84 -22.16 -21.01
N LEU A 119 -7.89 -21.20 -21.94
CA LEU A 119 -8.93 -21.13 -22.95
C LEU A 119 -8.91 -22.35 -23.87
N LYS A 120 -7.73 -22.83 -24.26
CA LYS A 120 -7.55 -24.05 -25.05
C LYS A 120 -7.98 -25.31 -24.31
N ARG A 121 -7.71 -25.38 -23.00
CA ARG A 121 -8.21 -26.48 -22.16
C ARG A 121 -9.73 -26.49 -22.11
N LEU A 122 -10.35 -25.33 -21.89
CA LEU A 122 -11.81 -25.19 -21.88
C LEU A 122 -12.42 -25.51 -23.27
N GLU A 123 -11.80 -25.06 -24.36
CA GLU A 123 -12.20 -25.44 -25.72
C GLU A 123 -12.19 -26.96 -25.92
N GLY A 124 -11.14 -27.65 -25.45
CA GLY A 124 -11.06 -29.12 -25.51
C GLY A 124 -12.22 -29.82 -24.78
N GLU A 125 -12.63 -29.30 -23.61
CA GLU A 125 -13.80 -29.81 -22.88
C GLU A 125 -15.09 -29.64 -23.70
N VAL A 126 -15.28 -28.46 -24.30
CA VAL A 126 -16.46 -28.16 -25.16
C VAL A 126 -16.51 -29.06 -26.39
N LEU A 127 -15.38 -29.22 -27.08
CA LEU A 127 -15.27 -30.07 -28.28
C LEU A 127 -15.51 -31.55 -27.94
N THR A 128 -15.06 -32.00 -26.77
CA THR A 128 -15.34 -33.36 -26.29
C THR A 128 -16.83 -33.58 -26.06
N ALA A 129 -17.51 -32.63 -25.40
CA ALA A 129 -18.95 -32.68 -25.17
C ALA A 129 -19.75 -32.65 -26.49
N LEU A 130 -19.34 -31.81 -27.45
CA LEU A 130 -19.92 -31.78 -28.80
C LEU A 130 -19.76 -33.12 -29.53
N GLY A 131 -18.59 -33.76 -29.39
CA GLY A 131 -18.32 -35.08 -29.98
C GLY A 131 -19.22 -36.20 -29.45
N GLN A 132 -19.65 -36.10 -28.19
CA GLN A 132 -20.57 -37.07 -27.57
C GLN A 132 -22.01 -36.97 -28.11
N LEU A 133 -22.41 -35.81 -28.66
CA LEU A 133 -23.76 -35.58 -29.21
C LEU A 133 -23.90 -35.94 -30.70
N GLY A 134 -22.82 -36.32 -31.39
CA GLY A 134 -22.89 -36.99 -32.69
C GLY A 134 -22.44 -36.20 -33.93
N GLN A 135 -22.16 -37.00 -34.97
CA GLN A 135 -21.40 -36.79 -36.22
C GLN A 135 -19.88 -36.60 -36.10
N SER A 136 -19.18 -37.69 -36.41
CA SER A 136 -17.76 -37.86 -36.71
C SER A 136 -17.27 -37.14 -37.99
N GLY A 137 -18.06 -36.21 -38.53
CA GLY A 137 -17.55 -35.29 -39.56
C GLY A 137 -16.64 -34.30 -38.86
N ARG A 138 -15.38 -34.21 -39.29
CA ARG A 138 -14.49 -33.07 -38.95
C ARG A 138 -15.37 -31.84 -38.87
N LEU A 139 -15.52 -31.23 -37.68
CA LEU A 139 -16.00 -29.86 -37.63
C LEU A 139 -15.06 -29.14 -38.61
N GLU A 140 -15.60 -28.65 -39.73
CA GLU A 140 -14.85 -27.76 -40.61
C GLU A 140 -14.73 -26.45 -39.84
N LEU A 141 -13.81 -26.47 -38.86
CA LEU A 141 -13.47 -25.35 -38.02
C LEU A 141 -12.69 -24.38 -38.92
N GLY A 142 -13.42 -23.52 -39.62
CA GLY A 142 -12.84 -22.40 -40.35
C GLY A 142 -12.26 -21.34 -39.41
N ASP A 143 -11.65 -20.31 -39.99
CA ASP A 143 -11.17 -19.16 -39.24
C ASP A 143 -12.26 -18.53 -38.38
N GLY A 144 -11.99 -18.35 -37.09
CA GLY A 144 -12.96 -17.81 -36.12
C GLY A 144 -13.66 -18.84 -35.23
N THR A 145 -13.52 -20.15 -35.52
CA THR A 145 -14.22 -21.22 -34.79
C THR A 145 -13.37 -21.98 -33.78
N THR A 146 -12.09 -21.60 -33.64
CA THR A 146 -11.19 -22.11 -32.61
C THR A 146 -10.54 -20.98 -31.81
N VAL A 147 -10.21 -21.25 -30.56
CA VAL A 147 -9.42 -20.34 -29.71
C VAL A 147 -8.06 -20.08 -30.37
N GLY A 148 -7.55 -18.86 -30.34
CA GLY A 148 -6.24 -18.57 -30.93
C GLY A 148 -5.63 -17.23 -30.55
N PRO A 149 -4.37 -16.97 -30.96
CA PRO A 149 -3.61 -15.78 -30.56
C PRO A 149 -4.33 -14.44 -30.85
N ARG A 150 -5.17 -14.38 -31.89
CA ARG A 150 -5.97 -13.19 -32.25
C ARG A 150 -6.88 -12.65 -31.13
N GLN A 151 -7.24 -13.49 -30.15
CA GLN A 151 -8.07 -13.10 -29.01
C GLN A 151 -7.27 -12.39 -27.90
N LEU A 152 -5.93 -12.52 -27.92
CA LEU A 152 -5.02 -12.06 -26.88
C LEU A 152 -4.32 -10.78 -27.36
N LEU A 153 -4.69 -9.64 -26.79
CA LEU A 153 -4.20 -8.31 -27.14
C LEU A 153 -3.16 -7.86 -26.11
N GLY A 154 -2.08 -7.23 -26.55
CA GLY A 154 -0.99 -6.76 -25.68
C GLY A 154 -0.50 -5.36 -26.03
N LEU A 155 -0.24 -4.53 -25.02
CA LEU A 155 0.48 -3.26 -25.16
C LEU A 155 1.77 -3.33 -24.37
N GLU A 156 2.89 -2.95 -24.99
CA GLU A 156 4.21 -2.97 -24.33
C GLU A 156 5.10 -1.82 -24.84
N LEU A 157 5.74 -1.09 -23.93
CA LEU A 157 6.57 0.06 -24.28
C LEU A 157 7.92 -0.37 -24.85
N ASN A 158 8.53 -1.41 -24.29
CA ASN A 158 9.84 -1.90 -24.67
C ASN A 158 9.74 -2.72 -25.97
N PRO A 159 10.44 -2.32 -27.05
CA PRO A 159 10.34 -2.99 -28.34
C PRO A 159 10.81 -4.46 -28.30
N ARG A 160 11.80 -4.80 -27.46
CA ARG A 160 12.28 -6.18 -27.32
C ARG A 160 11.25 -7.06 -26.63
N ALA A 161 10.62 -6.55 -25.58
CA ALA A 161 9.59 -7.27 -24.83
C ALA A 161 8.35 -7.53 -25.69
N ALA A 162 7.89 -6.51 -26.45
CA ALA A 162 6.77 -6.64 -27.38
C ALA A 162 7.00 -7.74 -28.43
N THR A 163 8.19 -7.80 -29.04
CA THR A 163 8.53 -8.87 -30.00
C THR A 163 8.56 -10.25 -29.32
N ILE A 164 9.07 -10.35 -28.10
CA ILE A 164 9.10 -11.61 -27.36
C ILE A 164 7.67 -12.09 -27.04
N ALA A 165 6.77 -11.20 -26.61
CA ALA A 165 5.38 -11.55 -26.32
C ALA A 165 4.66 -12.16 -27.54
N ASP A 166 4.88 -11.59 -28.73
CA ASP A 166 4.33 -12.12 -29.97
C ASP A 166 4.86 -13.53 -30.27
N VAL A 167 6.18 -13.74 -30.14
CA VAL A 167 6.81 -15.05 -30.34
C VAL A 167 6.32 -16.09 -29.33
N VAL A 168 6.20 -15.71 -28.05
CA VAL A 168 5.72 -16.58 -26.96
C VAL A 168 4.31 -17.11 -27.24
N LEU A 169 3.40 -16.24 -27.68
CA LEU A 169 2.03 -16.65 -28.03
C LEU A 169 2.00 -17.59 -29.24
N ARG A 170 2.80 -17.31 -30.27
CA ARG A 170 2.91 -18.16 -31.46
C ARG A 170 3.44 -19.55 -31.12
N ILE A 171 4.54 -19.64 -30.37
CA ILE A 171 5.13 -20.91 -29.94
C ILE A 171 4.11 -21.69 -29.09
N GLY A 172 3.48 -21.03 -28.12
CA GLY A 172 2.50 -21.66 -27.24
C GLY A 172 1.30 -22.24 -28.00
N TYR A 173 0.76 -21.49 -28.96
CA TYR A 173 -0.32 -21.96 -29.83
C TYR A 173 0.11 -23.17 -30.68
N LEU A 174 1.28 -23.09 -31.33
CA LEU A 174 1.79 -24.16 -32.19
C LEU A 174 2.09 -25.44 -31.41
N GLN A 175 2.72 -25.34 -30.22
CA GLN A 175 2.95 -26.48 -29.35
C GLN A 175 1.64 -27.18 -28.97
N TRP A 176 0.59 -26.42 -28.63
CA TRP A 176 -0.72 -26.98 -28.35
C TRP A 176 -1.34 -27.65 -29.58
N HIS A 177 -1.33 -26.97 -30.73
CA HIS A 177 -1.88 -27.49 -31.99
C HIS A 177 -1.21 -28.81 -32.38
N LEU A 178 0.11 -28.88 -32.28
CA LEU A 178 0.89 -30.08 -32.59
C LEU A 178 0.61 -31.23 -31.63
N ARG A 179 0.44 -30.96 -30.32
CA ARG A 179 0.07 -31.99 -29.34
C ARG A 179 -1.34 -32.55 -29.60
N THR A 180 -2.27 -31.72 -30.06
CA THR A 180 -3.67 -32.11 -30.25
C THR A 180 -3.93 -32.77 -31.61
N TYR A 181 -3.37 -32.23 -32.69
CA TYR A 181 -3.68 -32.64 -34.07
C TYR A 181 -2.53 -33.31 -34.82
N GLY A 182 -1.32 -33.30 -34.25
CA GLY A 182 -0.11 -33.80 -34.90
C GLY A 182 0.41 -32.88 -36.03
N LEU A 183 1.51 -33.30 -36.66
CA LEU A 183 2.21 -32.52 -37.71
C LEU A 183 1.44 -32.41 -39.03
N THR A 184 0.46 -33.29 -39.27
CA THR A 184 -0.22 -33.44 -40.56
C THR A 184 -1.34 -32.43 -40.82
N GLN A 185 -1.65 -31.56 -39.84
CA GLN A 185 -2.72 -30.55 -39.94
C GLN A 185 -2.23 -29.12 -39.68
N LEU A 186 -0.96 -28.83 -39.98
CA LEU A 186 -0.46 -27.46 -39.95
C LEU A 186 -1.01 -26.69 -41.17
N ARG A 187 -1.64 -25.55 -40.91
CA ARG A 187 -2.14 -24.65 -41.96
C ARG A 187 -0.99 -23.79 -42.50
N GLU A 188 -1.05 -23.43 -43.79
CA GLU A 188 -0.19 -22.40 -44.37
C GLU A 188 -1.00 -21.11 -44.68
N PRO A 189 -0.50 -19.91 -44.32
CA PRO A 189 0.71 -19.68 -43.53
C PRO A 189 0.54 -20.16 -42.07
N LEU A 190 1.63 -20.66 -41.49
CA LEU A 190 1.66 -21.18 -40.12
C LEU A 190 1.43 -20.09 -39.06
N LEU A 191 1.70 -18.85 -39.45
CA LEU A 191 1.82 -17.66 -38.63
C LEU A 191 1.09 -16.53 -39.33
N ASP A 192 -0.13 -16.22 -38.91
CA ASP A 192 -0.80 -15.00 -39.33
C ASP A 192 -0.15 -13.80 -38.61
N ASP A 193 -0.14 -12.63 -39.27
CA ASP A 193 0.24 -11.38 -38.62
C ASP A 193 -1.01 -10.74 -38.00
N TYR A 194 -1.35 -11.18 -36.77
CA TYR A 194 -2.55 -10.71 -36.09
C TYR A 194 -2.47 -9.25 -35.60
N GLN A 195 -1.27 -8.65 -35.56
CA GLN A 195 -0.99 -7.31 -35.00
C GLN A 195 -1.62 -7.09 -33.61
N ASN A 196 -1.71 -8.18 -32.84
CA ASN A 196 -2.36 -8.23 -31.54
C ASN A 196 -1.47 -7.70 -30.41
N ILE A 197 -0.14 -7.69 -30.60
CA ILE A 197 0.83 -7.07 -29.69
C ILE A 197 1.34 -5.75 -30.30
N GLN A 198 1.18 -4.64 -29.58
CA GLN A 198 1.53 -3.30 -30.05
C GLN A 198 2.62 -2.67 -29.20
N GLN A 199 3.66 -2.14 -29.85
CA GLN A 199 4.73 -1.40 -29.19
C GLN A 199 4.27 0.04 -28.90
N GLN A 200 3.76 0.28 -27.69
CA GLN A 200 3.08 1.54 -27.34
C GLN A 200 3.07 1.82 -25.84
N ASP A 201 3.09 3.09 -25.46
CA ASP A 201 2.76 3.52 -24.10
C ASP A 201 1.26 3.38 -23.83
N ALA A 202 0.89 2.47 -22.94
CA ALA A 202 -0.49 2.17 -22.62
C ALA A 202 -1.23 3.27 -21.84
N VAL A 203 -0.54 4.25 -21.25
CA VAL A 203 -1.20 5.29 -20.45
C VAL A 203 -1.05 6.69 -21.02
N LEU A 204 0.00 6.98 -21.79
CA LEU A 204 0.26 8.31 -22.32
C LEU A 204 0.53 8.34 -23.82
N SER A 205 -0.31 9.08 -24.55
CA SER A 205 -0.05 9.49 -25.94
C SER A 205 0.40 10.95 -25.97
N HIS A 206 1.43 11.26 -26.75
CA HIS A 206 2.01 12.61 -26.85
C HIS A 206 2.73 12.83 -28.19
N LYS A 207 3.01 14.10 -28.54
CA LYS A 207 3.91 14.46 -29.66
C LYS A 207 5.39 14.26 -29.29
N ALA A 208 6.28 14.30 -30.28
CA ALA A 208 7.73 14.16 -30.07
C ALA A 208 8.24 15.05 -28.90
N PRO A 209 9.01 14.50 -27.94
CA PRO A 209 9.54 15.26 -26.81
C PRO A 209 10.45 16.41 -27.25
N VAL A 210 10.42 17.53 -26.50
CA VAL A 210 11.22 18.73 -26.77
C VAL A 210 12.01 19.17 -25.53
N PRO A 211 13.23 19.75 -25.67
CA PRO A 211 13.96 20.28 -24.51
C PRO A 211 13.21 21.41 -23.80
N ARG A 212 13.17 21.39 -22.46
CA ARG A 212 12.62 22.48 -21.65
C ARG A 212 13.62 23.62 -21.56
N LEU A 213 13.19 24.82 -21.93
CA LEU A 213 14.03 26.02 -21.95
C LEU A 213 13.75 26.91 -20.73
N ASP A 214 14.77 27.63 -20.27
CA ASP A 214 14.63 28.70 -19.27
C ASP A 214 14.13 30.02 -19.90
N ALA A 215 14.02 31.08 -19.09
CA ALA A 215 13.56 32.39 -19.55
C ALA A 215 14.49 33.05 -20.59
N GLN A 216 15.72 32.53 -20.74
CA GLN A 216 16.75 32.99 -21.66
C GLN A 216 16.88 32.07 -22.88
N GLY A 217 16.01 31.06 -23.01
CA GLY A 217 16.02 30.11 -24.12
C GLY A 217 17.09 29.03 -24.02
N GLN A 218 17.76 28.87 -22.87
CA GLN A 218 18.77 27.83 -22.66
C GLN A 218 18.13 26.54 -22.09
N PRO A 219 18.60 25.34 -22.47
CA PRO A 219 18.09 24.09 -21.92
C PRO A 219 18.30 24.02 -20.40
N LEU A 220 17.21 23.80 -19.66
CA LEU A 220 17.30 23.52 -18.24
C LEU A 220 17.97 22.15 -18.04
N THR A 221 18.98 22.10 -17.16
CA THR A 221 19.68 20.87 -16.81
C THR A 221 19.53 20.52 -15.34
N ARG A 222 19.57 19.23 -15.02
CA ARG A 222 19.62 18.70 -13.65
C ARG A 222 20.82 17.78 -13.47
N TRP A 223 21.21 17.53 -12.21
CA TRP A 223 22.17 16.47 -11.90
C TRP A 223 21.65 15.11 -12.42
N ASP A 224 22.55 14.26 -12.91
CA ASP A 224 22.22 12.98 -13.53
C ASP A 224 21.64 11.93 -12.56
N GLY A 225 21.69 12.19 -11.25
CA GLY A 225 21.15 11.32 -10.22
C GLY A 225 22.12 10.23 -9.74
N LYS A 226 23.31 10.10 -10.35
CA LYS A 226 24.22 8.97 -10.13
C LYS A 226 25.64 9.40 -9.78
N THR A 227 26.18 10.41 -10.45
CA THR A 227 27.60 10.73 -10.38
C THR A 227 27.94 11.58 -9.14
N THR A 228 28.71 11.06 -8.19
CA THR A 228 29.20 11.80 -6.99
C THR A 228 30.69 12.13 -7.06
N GLN A 229 31.15 13.01 -6.17
CA GLN A 229 32.56 13.37 -5.95
C GLN A 229 32.86 13.51 -4.44
N SER A 230 34.12 13.36 -4.04
CA SER A 230 34.53 13.51 -2.63
C SER A 230 34.61 14.99 -2.22
N HIS A 231 34.07 15.34 -1.06
CA HIS A 231 34.13 16.69 -0.51
C HIS A 231 35.54 16.98 0.07
N PRO A 232 36.18 18.12 -0.29
CA PRO A 232 37.60 18.35 -0.03
C PRO A 232 37.98 18.44 1.46
N THR A 233 37.05 18.88 2.32
CA THR A 233 37.33 19.08 3.76
C THR A 233 36.89 17.90 4.61
N THR A 234 35.79 17.23 4.23
CA THR A 234 35.13 16.23 5.07
C THR A 234 35.33 14.80 4.55
N GLY A 235 35.74 14.62 3.28
CA GLY A 235 35.88 13.32 2.64
C GLY A 235 34.55 12.61 2.31
N GLU A 236 33.40 13.24 2.58
CA GLU A 236 32.09 12.65 2.27
C GLU A 236 31.78 12.71 0.76
N GLN A 237 31.07 11.72 0.23
CA GLN A 237 30.57 11.73 -1.16
C GLN A 237 29.40 12.72 -1.30
N VAL A 238 29.53 13.67 -2.22
CA VAL A 238 28.53 14.70 -2.54
C VAL A 238 28.22 14.70 -4.05
N PRO A 239 27.04 15.15 -4.51
CA PRO A 239 26.70 15.15 -5.94
C PRO A 239 27.72 15.92 -6.79
N ASN A 240 28.10 15.38 -7.95
CA ASN A 240 29.03 16.03 -8.87
C ASN A 240 28.30 17.11 -9.68
N ALA A 241 28.77 18.36 -9.53
CA ALA A 241 28.16 19.52 -10.19
C ALA A 241 28.26 19.50 -11.72
N THR A 242 29.21 18.76 -12.32
CA THR A 242 29.43 18.75 -13.78
C THR A 242 28.61 17.69 -14.51
N ALA A 243 28.08 16.68 -13.81
CA ALA A 243 27.26 15.62 -14.40
C ALA A 243 25.81 16.09 -14.59
N ARG A 244 25.49 16.62 -15.77
CA ARG A 244 24.21 17.29 -16.05
C ARG A 244 23.46 16.65 -17.23
N VAL A 245 22.13 16.50 -17.09
CA VAL A 245 21.22 16.02 -18.15
C VAL A 245 20.11 17.04 -18.44
N PRO A 246 19.67 17.20 -19.71
CA PRO A 246 18.61 18.14 -20.06
C PRO A 246 17.25 17.65 -19.54
N VAL A 247 16.40 18.61 -19.16
CA VAL A 247 14.99 18.36 -18.85
C VAL A 247 14.18 18.46 -20.15
N VAL A 248 13.28 17.51 -20.41
CA VAL A 248 12.44 17.47 -21.61
C VAL A 248 10.96 17.63 -21.27
N ASP A 249 10.15 18.10 -22.21
CA ASP A 249 8.69 18.25 -22.15
C ASP A 249 7.99 17.38 -23.22
N TYR A 250 6.76 16.94 -22.91
CA TYR A 250 5.97 16.04 -23.75
C TYR A 250 4.68 16.76 -24.21
N PRO A 251 4.65 17.33 -25.43
CA PRO A 251 3.53 18.16 -25.89
C PRO A 251 2.25 17.36 -26.21
N ASN A 252 1.09 18.00 -26.03
CA ASN A 252 -0.26 17.42 -26.23
C ASN A 252 -0.48 16.05 -25.56
N PRO A 253 -0.27 15.93 -24.24
CA PRO A 253 -0.42 14.66 -23.55
C PRO A 253 -1.90 14.28 -23.38
N GLN A 254 -2.25 13.05 -23.73
CA GLN A 254 -3.61 12.50 -23.60
C GLN A 254 -3.56 11.04 -23.14
N PRO A 255 -4.62 10.54 -22.47
CA PRO A 255 -4.76 9.12 -22.19
C PRO A 255 -4.73 8.29 -23.47
N THR A 256 -3.85 7.30 -23.56
CA THR A 256 -3.81 6.37 -24.71
C THR A 256 -5.13 5.62 -24.87
N GLU A 257 -5.64 5.45 -26.09
CA GLU A 257 -6.79 4.59 -26.33
C GLU A 257 -6.41 3.11 -26.29
N TRP A 258 -7.23 2.29 -25.63
CA TRP A 258 -7.03 0.84 -25.55
C TRP A 258 -7.94 0.13 -26.56
N PRO A 259 -7.50 -0.99 -27.14
CA PRO A 259 -8.37 -1.80 -27.98
C PRO A 259 -9.53 -2.38 -27.15
N GLU A 260 -10.67 -2.61 -27.80
CA GLU A 260 -11.83 -3.22 -27.15
C GLU A 260 -11.53 -4.64 -26.68
N ALA A 261 -11.91 -4.94 -25.43
CA ALA A 261 -11.69 -6.23 -24.80
C ALA A 261 -12.79 -6.56 -23.77
N ASP A 262 -13.25 -7.81 -23.76
CA ASP A 262 -14.17 -8.35 -22.76
C ASP A 262 -13.53 -8.40 -21.37
N PHE A 263 -12.24 -8.74 -21.32
CA PHE A 263 -11.47 -8.89 -20.08
C PHE A 263 -10.14 -8.14 -20.17
N ILE A 264 -9.73 -7.56 -19.05
CA ILE A 264 -8.42 -6.91 -18.92
C ILE A 264 -7.65 -7.59 -17.78
N ILE A 265 -6.43 -8.04 -18.05
CA ILE A 265 -5.55 -8.69 -17.08
C ILE A 265 -4.16 -8.05 -17.12
N GLY A 266 -3.31 -8.31 -16.13
CA GLY A 266 -1.88 -8.03 -16.26
C GLY A 266 -1.20 -7.62 -14.96
N ASN A 267 0.06 -7.25 -15.10
CA ASN A 267 0.92 -6.77 -14.02
C ASN A 267 1.62 -5.47 -14.45
N PRO A 268 0.93 -4.30 -14.37
CA PRO A 268 1.51 -3.04 -14.79
C PRO A 268 2.63 -2.56 -13.84
N PRO A 269 3.54 -1.70 -14.30
CA PRO A 269 4.78 -1.37 -13.58
C PRO A 269 4.55 -0.63 -12.24
N PHE A 270 5.34 -1.02 -11.22
CA PHE A 270 5.26 -0.45 -9.88
C PHE A 270 6.27 0.67 -9.65
N LEU A 271 5.85 1.93 -9.85
CA LEU A 271 6.66 3.09 -9.48
C LEU A 271 5.90 4.02 -8.54
N GLY A 272 6.45 4.19 -7.34
CA GLY A 272 5.91 5.09 -6.33
C GLY A 272 5.99 6.55 -6.79
N HIS A 273 5.04 7.40 -6.36
CA HIS A 273 4.95 8.79 -6.83
C HIS A 273 6.27 9.60 -6.73
N GLY A 274 7.12 9.32 -5.73
CA GLY A 274 8.42 9.97 -5.56
C GLY A 274 9.44 9.52 -6.60
N LYS A 275 9.53 8.20 -6.82
CA LYS A 275 10.43 7.56 -7.80
C LYS A 275 10.05 7.87 -9.24
N MET A 276 8.76 8.08 -9.54
CA MET A 276 8.30 8.41 -10.90
C MET A 276 9.08 9.59 -11.51
N LYS A 277 9.30 10.67 -10.75
CA LYS A 277 10.06 11.82 -11.26
C LYS A 277 11.54 11.55 -11.43
N GLU A 278 12.10 10.72 -10.55
CA GLU A 278 13.52 10.36 -10.57
C GLU A 278 13.81 9.48 -11.78
N GLU A 279 12.98 8.46 -12.02
CA GLU A 279 13.18 7.41 -13.02
C GLU A 279 12.57 7.72 -14.39
N LEU A 280 11.33 8.21 -14.46
CA LEU A 280 10.66 8.57 -15.72
C LEU A 280 10.95 10.00 -16.18
N GLY A 281 11.52 10.81 -15.29
CA GLY A 281 11.79 12.23 -15.53
C GLY A 281 10.59 13.14 -15.22
N ASP A 282 10.90 14.40 -14.88
CA ASP A 282 9.90 15.40 -14.52
C ASP A 282 8.94 15.71 -15.69
N GLY A 283 9.47 15.75 -16.92
CA GLY A 283 8.69 15.98 -18.14
C GLY A 283 7.55 14.98 -18.33
N TYR A 284 7.90 13.69 -18.36
CA TYR A 284 6.93 12.61 -18.57
C TYR A 284 5.90 12.60 -17.42
N THR A 285 6.39 12.72 -16.18
CA THR A 285 5.51 12.73 -15.01
C THR A 285 4.50 13.89 -15.07
N VAL A 286 4.93 15.10 -15.44
CA VAL A 286 4.03 16.26 -15.58
C VAL A 286 3.00 16.02 -16.69
N ALA A 287 3.43 15.49 -17.83
CA ALA A 287 2.57 15.20 -18.96
C ALA A 287 1.52 14.13 -18.64
N LEU A 288 1.92 13.03 -18.00
CA LEU A 288 1.02 11.99 -17.52
C LEU A 288 0.00 12.54 -16.53
N ARG A 289 0.42 13.37 -15.56
CA ARG A 289 -0.52 14.01 -14.62
C ARG A 289 -1.48 14.97 -15.31
N LYS A 290 -1.03 15.68 -16.34
CA LYS A 290 -1.88 16.56 -17.15
C LYS A 290 -2.94 15.79 -17.94
N ALA A 291 -2.58 14.63 -18.50
CA ALA A 291 -3.50 13.77 -19.24
C ALA A 291 -4.65 13.20 -18.39
N TYR A 292 -4.42 12.99 -17.08
CA TYR A 292 -5.40 12.44 -16.13
C TYR A 292 -5.79 13.44 -15.03
N GLN A 293 -5.76 14.73 -15.36
CA GLN A 293 -6.06 15.79 -14.41
C GLN A 293 -7.48 15.65 -13.85
N LYS A 294 -7.59 15.58 -12.52
CA LYS A 294 -8.81 15.35 -11.72
C LYS A 294 -9.28 13.88 -11.66
N GLN A 295 -8.74 12.99 -12.49
CA GLN A 295 -9.09 11.57 -12.46
C GLN A 295 -8.14 10.75 -11.59
N VAL A 296 -6.83 10.94 -11.78
CA VAL A 296 -5.78 10.25 -11.00
C VAL A 296 -5.03 11.28 -10.17
N THR A 297 -4.97 11.10 -8.84
CA THR A 297 -4.39 12.12 -7.96
C THR A 297 -2.87 12.23 -8.14
N GLU A 298 -2.30 13.42 -7.94
CA GLU A 298 -0.86 13.67 -8.19
C GLU A 298 0.11 12.82 -7.36
N SER A 299 -0.37 12.23 -6.26
CA SER A 299 0.42 11.38 -5.35
C SER A 299 0.17 9.89 -5.53
N SER A 300 -0.64 9.47 -6.52
CA SER A 300 -0.89 8.06 -6.81
C SER A 300 0.30 7.44 -7.55
N ASP A 301 0.56 6.16 -7.30
CA ASP A 301 1.62 5.39 -7.96
C ASP A 301 1.29 5.16 -9.45
N LEU A 302 2.32 4.83 -10.25
CA LEU A 302 2.20 4.66 -11.70
C LEU A 302 1.17 3.59 -12.11
N VAL A 303 1.08 2.48 -11.37
CA VAL A 303 0.12 1.41 -11.65
C VAL A 303 -1.34 1.88 -11.60
N MET A 304 -1.64 2.96 -10.86
CA MET A 304 -3.01 3.45 -10.69
C MET A 304 -3.61 4.05 -11.97
N PHE A 305 -2.78 4.42 -12.95
CA PHE A 305 -3.27 4.88 -14.25
C PHE A 305 -3.90 3.72 -15.05
N TRP A 306 -3.32 2.52 -14.98
CA TRP A 306 -3.91 1.31 -15.56
C TRP A 306 -5.17 0.90 -14.82
N TRP A 307 -5.13 0.87 -13.49
CA TRP A 307 -6.29 0.52 -12.67
C TRP A 307 -7.48 1.45 -12.97
N TYR A 308 -7.24 2.77 -13.02
CA TYR A 308 -8.27 3.75 -13.38
C TYR A 308 -8.88 3.51 -14.76
N LYS A 309 -8.06 3.25 -15.78
CA LYS A 309 -8.54 3.01 -17.16
C LYS A 309 -9.39 1.75 -17.26
N ALA A 310 -8.98 0.67 -16.61
CA ALA A 310 -9.74 -0.58 -16.60
C ALA A 310 -11.05 -0.44 -15.82
N ALA A 311 -11.02 0.21 -14.65
CA ALA A 311 -12.22 0.52 -13.87
C ALA A 311 -13.22 1.38 -14.65
N LYS A 312 -12.72 2.39 -15.37
CA LYS A 312 -13.55 3.22 -16.26
C LYS A 312 -14.16 2.38 -17.40
N ALA A 313 -13.39 1.48 -18.02
CA ALA A 313 -13.91 0.61 -19.09
C ALA A 313 -15.02 -0.33 -18.61
N VAL A 314 -14.89 -0.90 -17.40
CA VAL A 314 -15.94 -1.74 -16.80
C VAL A 314 -17.15 -0.90 -16.38
N ALA A 315 -16.94 0.26 -15.77
CA ALA A 315 -18.03 1.15 -15.38
C ALA A 315 -18.88 1.61 -16.58
N GLU A 316 -18.24 1.84 -17.73
CA GLU A 316 -18.88 2.21 -19.00
C GLU A 316 -19.48 1.01 -19.75
N GLY A 317 -19.28 -0.22 -19.26
CA GLY A 317 -19.80 -1.45 -19.89
C GLY A 317 -19.04 -1.90 -21.14
N ARG A 318 -17.86 -1.32 -21.42
CA ARG A 318 -16.98 -1.72 -22.54
C ARG A 318 -16.18 -2.99 -22.24
N THR A 319 -16.07 -3.35 -20.96
CA THR A 319 -15.35 -4.52 -20.45
C THR A 319 -16.20 -5.19 -19.36
N LYS A 320 -16.19 -6.52 -19.27
CA LYS A 320 -16.96 -7.27 -18.27
C LYS A 320 -16.27 -7.25 -16.90
N LYS A 321 -15.00 -7.66 -16.86
CA LYS A 321 -14.18 -7.70 -15.64
C LYS A 321 -12.75 -7.30 -15.94
N PHE A 322 -12.05 -6.82 -14.92
CA PHE A 322 -10.59 -6.70 -14.98
C PHE A 322 -9.92 -7.24 -13.73
N GLY A 323 -8.69 -7.71 -13.89
CA GLY A 323 -7.82 -8.17 -12.81
C GLY A 323 -6.45 -7.56 -12.95
N PHE A 324 -5.88 -7.02 -11.87
CA PHE A 324 -4.49 -6.56 -11.89
C PHE A 324 -3.70 -7.04 -10.68
N ILE A 325 -2.41 -7.31 -10.92
CA ILE A 325 -1.40 -7.22 -9.89
C ILE A 325 -0.98 -5.76 -9.75
N THR A 326 -0.93 -5.26 -8.52
CA THR A 326 -0.52 -3.91 -8.16
C THR A 326 0.42 -3.95 -6.97
N THR A 327 0.99 -2.81 -6.55
CA THR A 327 1.66 -2.72 -5.26
C THR A 327 0.65 -2.86 -4.10
N ASN A 328 1.07 -3.47 -2.98
CA ASN A 328 0.23 -3.55 -1.78
C ASN A 328 -0.17 -2.18 -1.20
N SER A 329 0.47 -1.09 -1.66
CA SER A 329 0.06 0.28 -1.33
C SER A 329 -1.27 0.69 -1.98
N LEU A 330 -1.91 -0.16 -2.81
CA LEU A 330 -3.22 0.08 -3.42
C LEU A 330 -4.28 0.52 -2.40
N SER A 331 -4.30 -0.13 -1.23
CA SER A 331 -5.22 0.16 -0.11
C SER A 331 -4.89 1.47 0.63
N GLN A 332 -3.71 2.06 0.41
CA GLN A 332 -3.26 3.25 1.10
C GLN A 332 -3.87 4.53 0.53
N ASN A 333 -3.91 5.59 1.35
CA ASN A 333 -4.70 6.81 1.09
C ASN A 333 -4.53 7.44 -0.30
N TYR A 334 -3.34 7.46 -0.90
CA TYR A 334 -3.13 8.13 -2.19
C TYR A 334 -3.60 7.30 -3.39
N ASN A 335 -3.35 5.99 -3.38
CA ASN A 335 -3.82 5.09 -4.42
C ASN A 335 -5.31 4.81 -4.28
N ARG A 336 -5.78 4.60 -3.05
CA ARG A 336 -7.19 4.38 -2.75
C ARG A 336 -8.11 5.49 -3.24
N ARG A 337 -7.67 6.76 -3.29
CA ARG A 337 -8.47 7.86 -3.88
C ARG A 337 -8.85 7.64 -5.34
N VAL A 338 -8.12 6.78 -6.06
CA VAL A 338 -8.43 6.40 -7.44
C VAL A 338 -9.50 5.29 -7.47
N THR A 339 -9.52 4.41 -6.47
CA THR A 339 -10.46 3.26 -6.40
C THR A 339 -11.80 3.62 -5.76
N GLN A 340 -11.80 4.54 -4.77
CA GLN A 340 -13.00 4.93 -4.01
C GLN A 340 -14.18 5.41 -4.86
N PRO A 341 -14.01 6.23 -5.91
CA PRO A 341 -15.14 6.65 -6.74
C PRO A 341 -15.88 5.48 -7.41
N PHE A 342 -15.24 4.33 -7.52
CA PHE A 342 -15.82 3.11 -8.10
C PHE A 342 -16.36 2.15 -7.03
N LEU A 343 -15.64 2.00 -5.91
CA LEU A 343 -15.91 0.96 -4.89
C LEU A 343 -16.71 1.45 -3.67
N ASP A 344 -16.68 2.76 -3.38
CA ASP A 344 -17.47 3.37 -2.32
C ASP A 344 -18.88 3.71 -2.85
N GLY A 345 -19.87 3.81 -1.97
CA GLY A 345 -21.26 4.10 -2.31
C GLY A 345 -22.24 2.98 -1.92
N GLU A 346 -23.54 3.29 -2.01
CA GLU A 346 -24.64 2.35 -1.74
C GLU A 346 -25.71 2.52 -2.82
N PRO A 347 -25.75 1.66 -3.87
CA PRO A 347 -24.74 0.63 -4.19
C PRO A 347 -23.46 1.25 -4.80
N PRO A 348 -22.31 0.55 -4.72
CA PRO A 348 -21.09 0.97 -5.41
C PRO A 348 -21.18 0.74 -6.93
N VAL A 349 -20.41 1.47 -7.74
CA VAL A 349 -20.41 1.32 -9.21
C VAL A 349 -19.78 -0.02 -9.62
N LEU A 350 -18.67 -0.35 -8.98
CA LEU A 350 -17.96 -1.63 -9.12
C LEU A 350 -17.92 -2.31 -7.75
N HIS A 351 -17.79 -3.63 -7.75
CA HIS A 351 -17.40 -4.38 -6.56
C HIS A 351 -16.20 -5.27 -6.87
N LEU A 352 -15.42 -5.58 -5.84
CA LEU A 352 -14.30 -6.51 -5.96
C LEU A 352 -14.83 -7.92 -5.72
N THR A 353 -14.70 -8.80 -6.70
CA THR A 353 -15.08 -10.23 -6.58
C THR A 353 -13.98 -11.06 -5.97
N PHE A 354 -12.74 -10.61 -6.08
CA PHE A 354 -11.56 -11.28 -5.55
C PHE A 354 -10.51 -10.26 -5.14
N ALA A 355 -9.88 -10.45 -3.98
CA ALA A 355 -8.72 -9.67 -3.60
C ALA A 355 -7.71 -10.48 -2.76
N ILE A 356 -6.43 -10.23 -3.00
CA ILE A 356 -5.31 -10.53 -2.11
C ILE A 356 -4.69 -9.18 -1.75
N PRO A 357 -4.86 -8.65 -0.52
CA PRO A 357 -4.38 -7.31 -0.18
C PRO A 357 -2.86 -7.19 -0.18
N ASP A 358 -2.19 -8.30 0.13
CA ASP A 358 -0.78 -8.30 0.45
C ASP A 358 -0.19 -9.69 0.25
N HIS A 359 0.74 -9.79 -0.70
CA HIS A 359 1.34 -11.05 -1.13
C HIS A 359 2.85 -10.86 -1.42
N PRO A 360 3.72 -11.79 -0.97
CA PRO A 360 5.16 -11.66 -1.15
C PRO A 360 5.57 -11.81 -2.63
N TRP A 361 6.50 -10.98 -3.07
CA TRP A 361 7.09 -11.01 -4.41
C TRP A 361 8.60 -11.20 -4.33
N ILE A 362 9.17 -11.95 -5.28
CA ILE A 362 10.63 -12.11 -5.40
C ILE A 362 11.15 -11.07 -6.39
N ASP A 363 12.00 -10.17 -5.90
CA ASP A 363 12.89 -9.42 -6.77
C ASP A 363 14.19 -10.22 -6.95
N SER A 364 14.39 -10.77 -8.14
CA SER A 364 15.53 -11.63 -8.46
C SER A 364 16.85 -10.87 -8.64
N ALA A 365 16.85 -9.53 -8.56
CA ALA A 365 18.06 -8.72 -8.77
C ALA A 365 18.61 -8.08 -7.48
N ASP A 366 17.78 -7.51 -6.61
CA ASP A 366 18.25 -6.61 -5.54
C ASP A 366 17.93 -7.06 -4.09
N GLY A 367 17.27 -8.20 -3.90
CA GLY A 367 16.95 -8.72 -2.55
C GLY A 367 16.01 -7.82 -1.73
N ALA A 368 15.43 -6.78 -2.33
CA ALA A 368 14.37 -5.99 -1.73
C ALA A 368 13.06 -6.78 -1.85
N ALA A 369 12.50 -7.25 -0.74
CA ALA A 369 11.23 -7.96 -0.81
C ALA A 369 10.09 -6.96 -1.13
N VAL A 370 9.56 -7.09 -2.34
CA VAL A 370 8.40 -6.31 -2.81
C VAL A 370 7.14 -7.03 -2.35
N ARG A 371 6.09 -6.28 -2.03
CA ARG A 371 4.78 -6.83 -1.71
C ARG A 371 3.73 -6.29 -2.67
N ILE A 372 2.89 -7.17 -3.15
CA ILE A 372 1.89 -6.91 -4.19
C ILE A 372 0.47 -7.13 -3.66
N ALA A 373 -0.49 -6.47 -4.29
CA ALA A 373 -1.91 -6.76 -4.14
C ALA A 373 -2.45 -7.32 -5.46
N MET A 374 -3.41 -8.24 -5.38
CA MET A 374 -4.15 -8.75 -6.53
C MET A 374 -5.61 -8.38 -6.37
N THR A 375 -6.25 -7.78 -7.38
CA THR A 375 -7.68 -7.43 -7.30
C THR A 375 -8.38 -7.75 -8.60
N VAL A 376 -9.59 -8.33 -8.51
CA VAL A 376 -10.53 -8.50 -9.62
C VAL A 376 -11.78 -7.69 -9.33
N ALA A 377 -12.21 -6.90 -10.31
CA ALA A 377 -13.38 -6.06 -10.19
C ALA A 377 -14.34 -6.26 -11.37
N GLU A 378 -15.63 -6.15 -11.07
CA GLU A 378 -16.71 -6.15 -12.04
C GLU A 378 -17.74 -5.08 -11.72
N ARG A 379 -18.64 -4.80 -12.67
CA ARG A 379 -19.75 -3.88 -12.45
C ARG A 379 -20.73 -4.47 -11.45
N THR A 380 -21.15 -3.68 -10.48
CA THR A 380 -22.14 -4.12 -9.48
C THR A 380 -23.48 -4.44 -10.15
N ALA A 381 -23.91 -5.69 -10.03
CA ALA A 381 -25.26 -6.14 -10.38
C ALA A 381 -26.21 -5.95 -9.17
N GLU A 382 -27.51 -5.85 -9.41
CA GLU A 382 -28.50 -5.76 -8.33
C GLU A 382 -28.39 -6.99 -7.40
N GLY A 383 -28.07 -6.74 -6.12
CA GLY A 383 -28.00 -7.78 -5.09
C GLY A 383 -26.65 -8.51 -4.92
N SER A 384 -25.65 -8.32 -5.80
CA SER A 384 -24.35 -8.98 -5.69
C SER A 384 -23.22 -7.98 -5.39
N THR A 385 -22.72 -8.00 -4.15
CA THR A 385 -21.53 -7.23 -3.72
C THR A 385 -20.53 -8.07 -2.90
N SER A 386 -20.77 -9.38 -2.79
CA SER A 386 -19.88 -10.27 -2.06
C SER A 386 -18.66 -10.60 -2.93
N GLY A 387 -17.48 -10.61 -2.33
CA GLY A 387 -16.25 -11.05 -2.94
C GLY A 387 -15.46 -11.95 -1.99
N GLN A 388 -14.51 -12.68 -2.56
CA GLN A 388 -13.58 -13.54 -1.84
C GLN A 388 -12.31 -12.75 -1.50
N LEU A 389 -12.01 -12.64 -0.21
CA LEU A 389 -10.78 -12.02 0.30
C LEU A 389 -9.84 -13.10 0.80
N LEU A 390 -8.67 -13.24 0.18
CA LEU A 390 -7.62 -14.14 0.63
C LEU A 390 -6.53 -13.36 1.36
N VAL A 391 -6.33 -13.66 2.63
CA VAL A 391 -5.28 -13.08 3.47
C VAL A 391 -4.17 -14.11 3.67
N VAL A 392 -2.93 -13.76 3.36
CA VAL A 392 -1.78 -14.65 3.53
C VAL A 392 -1.61 -14.99 5.02
N SER A 393 -1.67 -16.29 5.34
CA SER A 393 -1.55 -16.81 6.71
C SER A 393 -0.17 -17.39 7.01
N SER A 394 0.56 -17.85 5.98
CA SER A 394 1.96 -18.29 6.09
C SER A 394 2.70 -18.13 4.76
N GLU A 395 4.00 -17.87 4.82
CA GLU A 395 4.90 -17.69 3.68
C GLU A 395 6.12 -18.60 3.85
N LEU A 396 6.38 -19.48 2.88
CA LEU A 396 7.55 -20.34 2.82
C LEU A 396 8.29 -20.12 1.49
N PRO A 397 9.64 -20.09 1.49
CA PRO A 397 10.40 -20.10 0.24
C PRO A 397 10.06 -21.35 -0.57
N SER A 398 9.79 -21.17 -1.86
CA SER A 398 9.52 -22.28 -2.78
C SER A 398 10.79 -23.12 -2.99
N GLN A 399 10.66 -24.44 -3.14
CA GLN A 399 11.81 -25.33 -3.41
C GLN A 399 12.44 -25.09 -4.80
N ASP A 400 11.64 -24.57 -5.75
CA ASP A 400 12.03 -24.37 -7.15
C ASP A 400 12.52 -22.95 -7.48
N ASP A 401 12.78 -22.10 -6.48
CA ASP A 401 13.16 -20.67 -6.63
C ASP A 401 12.15 -19.78 -7.42
N GLU A 402 11.00 -20.30 -7.85
CA GLU A 402 9.98 -19.56 -8.63
C GLU A 402 9.00 -18.71 -7.78
N GLY A 403 9.40 -18.22 -6.60
CA GLY A 403 8.55 -17.39 -5.73
C GLY A 403 8.36 -17.91 -4.30
N TRP A 404 7.19 -17.62 -3.72
CA TRP A 404 6.80 -18.03 -2.37
C TRP A 404 5.63 -19.01 -2.40
N GLU A 405 5.75 -20.11 -1.65
CA GLU A 405 4.59 -20.91 -1.24
C GLU A 405 3.85 -20.17 -0.15
N VAL A 406 2.55 -19.92 -0.38
CA VAL A 406 1.72 -19.18 0.56
C VAL A 406 0.45 -19.95 0.87
N ALA A 407 0.08 -19.95 2.15
CA ALA A 407 -1.24 -20.38 2.59
C ALA A 407 -2.14 -19.16 2.81
N PHE A 408 -3.44 -19.34 2.63
CA PHE A 408 -4.42 -18.26 2.79
C PHE A 408 -5.44 -18.62 3.87
N SER A 409 -5.90 -17.60 4.58
CA SER A 409 -7.21 -17.60 5.24
C SER A 409 -8.21 -16.88 4.35
N GLU A 410 -9.38 -17.48 4.17
CA GLU A 410 -10.43 -16.98 3.29
C GLU A 410 -11.53 -16.27 4.09
N GLN A 411 -12.03 -15.16 3.54
CA GLN A 411 -13.17 -14.43 4.06
C GLN A 411 -14.10 -14.08 2.91
N GLU A 412 -15.41 -14.19 3.13
CA GLU A 412 -16.44 -13.75 2.19
C GLU A 412 -17.15 -12.50 2.72
N GLY A 413 -17.40 -11.55 1.83
CA GLY A 413 -18.19 -10.36 2.13
C GLY A 413 -17.88 -9.21 1.20
N ARG A 414 -18.47 -8.04 1.49
CA ARG A 414 -18.17 -6.83 0.72
C ARG A 414 -16.74 -6.37 1.00
N ILE A 415 -15.87 -6.52 0.02
CA ILE A 415 -14.49 -6.02 0.06
C ILE A 415 -14.51 -4.51 -0.18
N LEU A 416 -13.98 -3.75 0.78
CA LEU A 416 -13.91 -2.29 0.72
C LEU A 416 -12.70 -1.80 -0.11
N ALA A 417 -12.65 -0.51 -0.41
CA ALA A 417 -11.54 0.10 -1.15
C ALA A 417 -10.16 0.00 -0.46
N ASP A 418 -10.12 -0.32 0.84
CA ASP A 418 -8.91 -0.64 1.58
C ASP A 418 -8.58 -2.14 1.63
N LEU A 419 -9.28 -2.95 0.84
CA LEU A 419 -9.10 -4.39 0.71
C LEU A 419 -9.33 -5.14 2.02
N THR A 420 -10.27 -4.64 2.83
CA THR A 420 -10.73 -5.30 4.05
C THR A 420 -12.23 -5.61 3.98
N ILE A 421 -12.67 -6.51 4.84
CA ILE A 421 -14.09 -6.75 5.12
C ILE A 421 -14.38 -6.21 6.54
N GLY A 422 -15.51 -5.53 6.72
CA GLY A 422 -15.97 -5.04 8.03
C GLY A 422 -16.20 -3.53 8.09
N ALA A 423 -15.83 -2.90 9.22
CA ALA A 423 -16.12 -1.50 9.50
C ALA A 423 -15.38 -0.57 8.54
N ASN A 424 -16.12 0.27 7.80
CA ASN A 424 -15.52 1.28 6.92
C ASN A 424 -14.97 2.47 7.73
N LEU A 425 -13.72 2.34 8.18
CA LEU A 425 -13.02 3.37 8.96
C LEU A 425 -12.86 4.70 8.20
N ASN A 426 -13.06 4.72 6.88
CA ASN A 426 -12.99 5.95 6.07
C ASN A 426 -14.17 6.90 6.31
N LEU A 427 -15.26 6.40 6.89
CA LEU A 427 -16.38 7.24 7.32
C LEU A 427 -16.02 8.12 8.52
N ALA A 428 -14.98 7.77 9.27
CA ALA A 428 -14.53 8.54 10.41
C ALA A 428 -13.85 9.84 9.97
N ARG A 429 -14.27 10.96 10.56
CA ARG A 429 -13.80 12.30 10.22
C ARG A 429 -12.95 12.89 11.36
N PRO A 430 -11.94 13.73 11.07
CA PRO A 430 -11.25 14.48 12.10
C PRO A 430 -12.22 15.27 12.99
N LEU A 431 -12.03 15.19 14.30
CA LEU A 431 -12.84 15.89 15.30
C LEU A 431 -12.14 17.18 15.73
N LYS A 432 -12.89 18.30 15.79
CA LYS A 432 -12.39 19.59 16.30
C LYS A 432 -11.79 19.47 17.69
N ALA A 433 -12.35 18.59 18.52
CA ALA A 433 -11.83 18.23 19.85
C ALA A 433 -10.35 17.83 19.84
N ASN A 434 -9.87 17.22 18.76
CA ASN A 434 -8.52 16.65 18.64
C ASN A 434 -7.59 17.57 17.82
N LEU A 435 -8.13 18.52 17.07
CA LEU A 435 -7.33 19.39 16.21
C LEU A 435 -6.36 20.25 17.03
N GLY A 436 -5.14 20.38 16.50
CA GLY A 436 -4.08 21.15 17.16
C GLY A 436 -3.47 20.47 18.39
N MET A 437 -3.81 19.20 18.69
CA MET A 437 -3.25 18.46 19.83
C MET A 437 -2.18 17.44 19.44
N SER A 438 -2.02 17.11 18.14
CA SER A 438 -1.00 16.17 17.69
C SER A 438 -0.27 16.65 16.44
N ASN A 439 1.03 16.37 16.38
CA ASN A 439 1.92 16.71 15.26
C ASN A 439 3.13 15.75 15.21
N PRO A 440 3.68 15.38 14.03
CA PRO A 440 4.99 14.74 13.98
C PRO A 440 6.08 15.66 14.54
N GLY A 441 7.24 15.09 14.87
CA GLY A 441 8.43 15.84 15.28
C GLY A 441 9.04 16.74 14.18
N VAL A 442 10.26 17.20 14.41
CA VAL A 442 11.03 18.03 13.44
C VAL A 442 11.70 17.16 12.38
N LYS A 443 11.88 17.69 11.15
CA LYS A 443 12.58 16.98 10.06
C LYS A 443 13.88 17.67 9.69
N LEU A 444 15.00 17.05 10.05
CA LEU A 444 16.32 17.67 9.90
C LEU A 444 16.73 17.83 8.43
N HIS A 445 16.51 16.80 7.59
CA HIS A 445 17.03 16.74 6.21
C HIS A 445 18.52 17.14 6.13
N GLY A 446 19.32 16.54 7.01
CA GLY A 446 20.76 16.77 7.12
C GLY A 446 21.29 16.13 8.41
N LEU A 447 22.06 15.04 8.30
CA LEU A 447 22.64 14.37 9.48
C LEU A 447 23.66 15.24 10.21
N GLY A 448 24.22 16.26 9.55
CA GLY A 448 25.11 17.25 10.17
C GLY A 448 24.50 18.01 11.35
N PHE A 449 23.17 18.04 11.51
CA PHE A 449 22.53 18.64 12.69
C PHE A 449 22.58 17.76 13.94
N VAL A 450 22.84 16.46 13.81
CA VAL A 450 22.84 15.50 14.93
C VAL A 450 24.27 15.31 15.41
N VAL A 451 24.52 15.57 16.69
CA VAL A 451 25.85 15.48 17.29
C VAL A 451 25.86 14.58 18.52
N LYS A 452 27.02 14.02 18.84
CA LYS A 452 27.25 13.35 20.14
C LYS A 452 27.54 14.40 21.22
N PRO A 453 27.39 14.08 22.52
CA PRO A 453 27.71 14.98 23.62
C PRO A 453 29.13 15.56 23.54
N GLU A 454 30.13 14.75 23.14
CA GLU A 454 31.52 15.20 23.05
C GLU A 454 31.70 16.25 21.95
N LYS A 455 31.05 16.03 20.79
CA LYS A 455 31.06 17.02 19.69
C LYS A 455 30.31 18.29 20.09
N ALA A 456 29.16 18.18 20.77
CA ALA A 456 28.43 19.35 21.25
C ALA A 456 29.27 20.20 22.23
N ALA A 457 29.99 19.57 23.16
CA ALA A 457 30.92 20.25 24.05
C ALA A 457 32.02 20.98 23.24
N SER A 458 32.61 20.34 22.23
CA SER A 458 33.59 21.00 21.35
C SER A 458 33.03 22.15 20.51
N LEU A 459 31.72 22.18 20.27
CA LEU A 459 31.01 23.29 19.61
C LEU A 459 30.67 24.44 20.56
N GLY A 460 30.95 24.28 21.86
CA GLY A 460 30.76 25.31 22.87
C GLY A 460 29.64 25.03 23.89
N LEU A 461 29.00 23.86 23.86
CA LEU A 461 27.94 23.55 24.83
C LEU A 461 28.52 23.52 26.26
N GLY A 462 28.03 24.41 27.12
CA GLY A 462 28.53 24.60 28.49
C GLY A 462 29.64 25.65 28.63
N SER A 463 30.18 26.18 27.52
CA SER A 463 31.17 27.27 27.52
C SER A 463 30.71 28.55 26.85
N ILE A 464 29.81 28.46 25.85
CA ILE A 464 29.18 29.61 25.20
C ILE A 464 27.79 29.85 25.80
N PRO A 465 27.55 30.97 26.49
CA PRO A 465 26.25 31.28 27.09
C PRO A 465 25.11 31.31 26.06
N GLY A 466 23.95 30.74 26.43
CA GLY A 466 22.75 30.69 25.59
C GLY A 466 22.74 29.58 24.54
N LEU A 467 23.86 28.88 24.33
CA LEU A 467 23.94 27.77 23.37
C LEU A 467 23.13 26.55 23.83
N GLU A 468 22.89 26.39 25.13
CA GLU A 468 22.02 25.37 25.72
C GLU A 468 20.57 25.43 25.22
N HIS A 469 20.12 26.58 24.71
CA HIS A 469 18.80 26.72 24.08
C HIS A 469 18.76 26.17 22.64
N TYR A 470 19.91 26.11 21.97
CA TYR A 470 20.03 25.72 20.56
C TYR A 470 20.70 24.35 20.37
N ILE A 471 21.29 23.75 21.41
CA ILE A 471 21.74 22.35 21.40
C ILE A 471 20.93 21.56 22.43
N ARG A 472 19.99 20.75 21.95
CA ARG A 472 18.98 20.08 22.79
C ARG A 472 19.10 18.56 22.76
N PRO A 473 18.71 17.86 23.83
CA PRO A 473 18.50 16.42 23.80
C PRO A 473 17.58 16.01 22.65
N TYR A 474 18.00 15.02 21.87
CA TYR A 474 17.27 14.54 20.71
C TYR A 474 16.77 13.12 20.92
N ARG A 475 15.53 12.84 20.52
CA ARG A 475 14.97 11.47 20.55
C ARG A 475 14.34 11.12 19.22
N HIS A 476 14.83 10.05 18.64
CA HIS A 476 14.27 9.32 17.50
C HIS A 476 13.40 8.15 17.99
N GLY A 477 12.62 7.54 17.08
CA GLY A 477 11.82 6.34 17.39
C GLY A 477 12.61 5.22 18.09
N LEU A 478 13.83 4.97 17.61
CA LEU A 478 14.75 3.99 18.20
C LEU A 478 15.15 4.31 19.65
N ASP A 479 15.23 5.58 20.02
CA ASP A 479 15.59 6.00 21.38
C ASP A 479 14.42 5.83 22.37
N ILE A 480 13.21 5.54 21.86
CA ILE A 480 12.01 5.23 22.63
C ILE A 480 11.85 3.72 22.78
N THR A 481 11.92 2.97 21.67
CA THR A 481 11.71 1.51 21.70
C THR A 481 12.92 0.73 22.22
N ASN A 482 14.12 1.30 22.09
CA ASN A 482 15.39 0.70 22.48
C ASN A 482 16.18 1.64 23.41
N ARG A 483 17.44 1.31 23.70
CA ARG A 483 18.35 2.14 24.46
C ARG A 483 18.56 3.48 23.75
N SER A 484 18.41 4.57 24.51
CA SER A 484 18.71 5.90 24.03
C SER A 484 20.17 6.00 23.57
N ARG A 485 20.38 6.50 22.36
CA ARG A 485 21.70 6.77 21.78
C ARG A 485 22.36 8.03 22.36
N ASN A 486 21.67 8.71 23.28
CA ASN A 486 22.09 9.94 23.94
C ASN A 486 22.60 11.02 22.96
N ARG A 487 21.85 11.24 21.88
CA ARG A 487 22.19 12.24 20.85
C ARG A 487 21.63 13.62 21.21
N LEU A 488 22.32 14.65 20.73
CA LEU A 488 21.91 16.04 20.77
C LEU A 488 21.65 16.53 19.35
N VAL A 489 20.88 17.60 19.22
CA VAL A 489 20.59 18.23 17.92
C VAL A 489 20.84 19.73 18.00
N ILE A 490 21.42 20.28 16.92
CA ILE A 490 21.65 21.70 16.73
C ILE A 490 20.37 22.32 16.12
N ASP A 491 19.53 22.92 16.95
CA ASP A 491 18.25 23.52 16.62
C ASP A 491 18.34 25.05 16.51
N LEU A 492 18.74 25.55 15.34
CA LEU A 492 18.92 27.00 15.08
C LEU A 492 17.61 27.74 14.76
N PHE A 493 16.46 27.18 15.12
CA PHE A 493 15.17 27.80 14.84
C PHE A 493 15.05 29.18 15.52
N GLY A 494 14.63 30.18 14.74
CA GLY A 494 14.48 31.56 15.20
C GLY A 494 15.73 32.44 15.03
N LEU A 495 16.85 31.89 14.53
CA LEU A 495 18.06 32.64 14.23
C LEU A 495 18.24 32.89 12.72
N THR A 496 18.77 34.06 12.37
CA THR A 496 19.29 34.35 11.03
C THR A 496 20.70 33.77 10.86
N GLU A 497 21.13 33.51 9.63
CA GLU A 497 22.49 33.06 9.33
C GLU A 497 23.56 33.95 9.97
N GLN A 498 23.39 35.27 9.88
CA GLN A 498 24.30 36.25 10.46
C GLN A 498 24.36 36.15 11.99
N GLN A 499 23.22 35.90 12.66
CA GLN A 499 23.20 35.70 14.12
C GLN A 499 23.91 34.41 14.51
N VAL A 500 23.75 33.33 13.74
CA VAL A 500 24.48 32.07 13.99
C VAL A 500 25.98 32.29 13.82
N LEU A 501 26.39 32.99 12.77
CA LEU A 501 27.81 33.31 12.51
C LEU A 501 28.41 34.18 13.62
N ALA A 502 27.69 35.22 14.07
CA ALA A 502 28.18 36.16 15.07
C ALA A 502 28.21 35.56 16.48
N ASN A 503 27.15 34.85 16.88
CA ASN A 503 26.98 34.39 18.26
C ASN A 503 27.54 32.98 18.48
N PHE A 504 27.54 32.13 17.45
CA PHE A 504 27.96 30.73 17.54
C PHE A 504 28.88 30.29 16.39
N PRO A 505 30.05 30.94 16.17
CA PRO A 505 30.93 30.62 15.03
C PRO A 505 31.30 29.13 14.87
N PRO A 506 31.62 28.36 15.94
CA PRO A 506 31.90 26.92 15.79
C PRO A 506 30.71 26.11 15.27
N VAL A 507 29.50 26.49 15.66
CA VAL A 507 28.25 25.86 15.18
C VAL A 507 28.00 26.22 13.72
N TYR A 508 28.20 27.50 13.35
CA TYR A 508 28.11 27.94 11.95
C TYR A 508 29.03 27.11 11.05
N GLN A 509 30.32 27.01 11.42
CA GLN A 509 31.31 26.25 10.66
C GLN A 509 30.87 24.80 10.46
N HIS A 510 30.40 24.15 11.52
CA HIS A 510 29.94 22.77 11.47
C HIS A 510 28.73 22.58 10.55
N VAL A 511 27.72 23.44 10.63
CA VAL A 511 26.56 23.30 9.73
C VAL A 511 26.94 23.64 8.28
N PHE A 512 27.85 24.60 8.07
CA PHE A 512 28.35 24.96 6.75
C PHE A 512 29.06 23.79 6.07
N GLU A 513 29.94 23.08 6.77
CA GLU A 513 30.70 21.95 6.21
C GLU A 513 29.85 20.69 5.97
N TYR A 514 28.94 20.37 6.89
CA TYR A 514 28.26 19.07 6.91
C TYR A 514 26.82 19.10 6.39
N VAL A 515 26.21 20.28 6.24
CA VAL A 515 24.83 20.43 5.77
C VAL A 515 24.74 21.17 4.43
N LYS A 516 25.44 22.30 4.28
CA LYS A 516 25.29 23.18 3.11
C LYS A 516 25.57 22.49 1.75
N PRO A 517 26.63 21.67 1.56
CA PRO A 517 26.91 21.04 0.27
C PRO A 517 25.74 20.18 -0.25
N LYS A 518 25.06 19.48 0.66
CA LYS A 518 23.88 18.66 0.34
C LYS A 518 22.65 19.54 0.08
N ARG A 519 22.53 20.69 0.74
CA ARG A 519 21.43 21.64 0.55
C ARG A 519 21.50 22.36 -0.78
N ASP A 520 22.69 22.75 -1.24
CA ASP A 520 22.89 23.46 -2.52
C ASP A 520 22.36 22.66 -3.73
N GLN A 521 22.32 21.33 -3.62
CA GLN A 521 21.82 20.41 -4.65
C GLN A 521 20.32 20.08 -4.50
N ASN A 522 19.63 20.59 -3.48
CA ASN A 522 18.23 20.25 -3.22
C ASN A 522 17.28 20.92 -4.22
N ASN A 523 16.29 20.21 -4.76
CA ASN A 523 15.34 20.81 -5.70
C ASN A 523 14.45 21.93 -5.11
N ARG A 524 14.30 22.02 -3.78
CA ARG A 524 13.48 23.06 -3.13
C ARG A 524 14.31 24.33 -2.86
N PRO A 525 13.96 25.49 -3.45
CA PRO A 525 14.72 26.74 -3.27
C PRO A 525 14.89 27.15 -1.80
N SER A 526 13.82 27.05 -1.00
CA SER A 526 13.85 27.41 0.43
C SER A 526 14.86 26.61 1.24
N ARG A 527 15.16 25.36 0.85
CA ARG A 527 16.15 24.52 1.56
C ARG A 527 17.58 24.89 1.22
N LYS A 528 17.81 25.55 0.08
CA LYS A 528 19.11 26.13 -0.31
C LYS A 528 19.34 27.45 0.41
N GLU A 529 18.32 28.30 0.39
CA GLU A 529 18.35 29.63 1.01
C GLU A 529 18.51 29.54 2.53
N PHE A 530 17.70 28.73 3.21
CA PHE A 530 17.74 28.55 4.66
C PHE A 530 18.51 27.28 5.06
N TRP A 531 19.72 27.12 4.53
CA TRP A 531 20.51 25.89 4.68
C TRP A 531 20.86 25.56 6.14
N TRP A 532 20.98 26.57 7.01
CA TRP A 532 21.28 26.39 8.44
C TRP A 532 20.09 25.92 9.27
N LEU A 533 18.88 25.89 8.70
CA LEU A 533 17.66 25.43 9.35
C LEU A 533 17.33 23.98 8.97
N PHE A 534 16.58 23.32 9.86
CA PHE A 534 15.97 22.02 9.56
C PHE A 534 15.12 22.11 8.30
N GLY A 535 15.10 21.01 7.53
CA GLY A 535 14.32 20.97 6.30
C GLY A 535 12.83 21.17 6.52
N GLU A 536 12.30 20.77 7.69
CA GLU A 536 11.02 21.23 8.24
C GLU A 536 11.18 21.55 9.74
N THR A 537 11.15 22.85 10.10
CA THR A 537 11.36 23.36 11.47
C THR A 537 10.16 23.17 12.40
N ASN A 538 8.99 22.88 11.82
CA ASN A 538 7.72 22.57 12.46
C ASN A 538 7.24 23.60 13.53
N PRO A 539 6.98 24.88 13.17
CA PRO A 539 6.55 25.90 14.12
C PRO A 539 5.26 25.56 14.89
N LYS A 540 4.32 24.86 14.22
CA LYS A 540 3.06 24.41 14.82
C LYS A 540 3.30 23.48 16.01
N LEU A 541 4.25 22.54 15.90
CA LEU A 541 4.64 21.67 17.01
C LEU A 541 5.14 22.50 18.20
N ARG A 542 6.03 23.46 17.93
CA ARG A 542 6.67 24.28 18.97
C ARG A 542 5.63 25.11 19.74
N GLN A 543 4.69 25.74 19.04
CA GLN A 543 3.58 26.46 19.67
C GLN A 543 2.70 25.54 20.52
N MET A 544 2.45 24.33 20.01
CA MET A 544 1.57 23.36 20.65
C MET A 544 2.10 22.87 22.00
N ILE A 545 3.42 22.63 22.10
CA ILE A 545 4.07 22.16 23.33
C ILE A 545 4.53 23.30 24.25
N ALA A 546 4.43 24.56 23.82
CA ALA A 546 4.86 25.69 24.62
C ALA A 546 4.13 25.73 25.99
N GLY A 547 4.89 25.92 27.06
CA GLY A 547 4.40 25.96 28.44
C GLY A 547 4.01 24.61 29.03
N LEU A 548 4.33 23.49 28.36
CA LEU A 548 4.16 22.15 28.89
C LEU A 548 5.50 21.59 29.37
N ALA A 549 5.63 21.33 30.68
CA ALA A 549 6.81 20.68 31.27
C ALA A 549 7.07 19.25 30.71
N ARG A 550 6.04 18.61 30.15
CA ARG A 550 6.13 17.30 29.49
C ARG A 550 5.00 17.14 28.49
N TYR A 551 5.20 16.26 27.51
CA TYR A 551 4.22 15.94 26.48
C TYR A 551 4.27 14.45 26.10
N ILE A 552 3.22 13.91 25.50
CA ILE A 552 3.13 12.49 25.15
C ILE A 552 3.75 12.26 23.77
N VAL A 553 4.44 11.14 23.58
CA VAL A 553 4.91 10.67 22.28
C VAL A 553 4.53 9.23 22.00
N THR A 554 4.45 8.88 20.72
CA THR A 554 4.48 7.51 20.22
C THR A 554 5.36 7.42 18.98
N VAL A 555 5.99 6.27 18.76
CA VAL A 555 6.83 6.04 17.58
C VAL A 555 5.96 5.87 16.34
N VAL A 556 6.27 6.53 15.22
CA VAL A 556 5.50 6.38 13.98
C VAL A 556 5.41 4.90 13.61
N THR A 557 6.54 4.24 13.36
CA THR A 557 6.58 2.83 12.93
C THR A 557 7.11 1.93 14.06
N THR A 558 6.27 1.04 14.59
CA THR A 558 6.66 0.11 15.67
C THR A 558 5.71 -1.10 15.73
N LYS A 559 6.25 -2.29 16.05
CA LYS A 559 5.50 -3.53 16.23
C LYS A 559 4.44 -3.38 17.33
N HIS A 560 4.88 -2.90 18.49
CA HIS A 560 4.02 -2.67 19.65
C HIS A 560 3.68 -1.20 19.78
N ARG A 561 2.39 -0.91 19.95
CA ARG A 561 1.90 0.46 20.08
C ARG A 561 2.07 0.95 21.51
N VAL A 562 3.02 1.86 21.70
CA VAL A 562 3.38 2.40 23.01
C VAL A 562 3.32 3.92 23.03
N PHE A 563 2.76 4.47 24.08
CA PHE A 563 2.75 5.90 24.39
C PHE A 563 3.48 6.15 25.71
N GLN A 564 4.22 7.26 25.80
CA GLN A 564 4.94 7.67 27.02
C GLN A 564 5.12 9.20 27.07
N PHE A 565 5.41 9.74 28.26
CA PHE A 565 5.81 11.15 28.36
C PHE A 565 7.28 11.38 27.97
N LEU A 566 7.57 12.49 27.31
CA LEU A 566 8.89 13.12 27.22
C LEU A 566 8.91 14.45 27.96
N ASP A 567 10.09 14.79 28.47
CA ASP A 567 10.39 16.08 29.07
C ASP A 567 10.44 17.20 28.02
N GLU A 568 10.09 18.43 28.40
CA GLU A 568 10.07 19.59 27.50
C GLU A 568 11.42 19.92 26.85
N ALA A 569 12.53 19.62 27.53
CA ALA A 569 13.87 19.89 27.03
C ALA A 569 14.19 19.05 25.78
N ILE A 570 13.57 17.87 25.67
CA ILE A 570 13.82 16.92 24.59
C ILE A 570 13.11 17.39 23.31
N LEU A 571 13.83 17.42 22.19
CA LEU A 571 13.26 17.66 20.87
C LEU A 571 12.94 16.32 20.17
N PRO A 572 11.69 16.10 19.69
CA PRO A 572 11.31 14.86 19.04
C PRO A 572 11.57 14.91 17.53
N ASP A 573 12.16 13.84 17.02
CA ASP A 573 12.35 13.53 15.59
C ASP A 573 11.02 13.22 14.87
N ASP A 574 10.99 13.28 13.54
CA ASP A 574 9.78 12.99 12.75
C ASP A 574 9.33 11.52 12.73
N ALA A 575 10.17 10.60 13.19
CA ALA A 575 9.80 9.25 13.55
C ALA A 575 8.97 9.18 14.85
N LEU A 576 8.72 10.30 15.53
CA LEU A 576 7.80 10.41 16.66
C LEU A 576 6.56 11.24 16.29
N VAL A 577 5.41 10.82 16.81
CA VAL A 577 4.18 11.62 16.84
C VAL A 577 4.01 12.16 18.24
N VAL A 578 3.96 13.48 18.34
CA VAL A 578 3.74 14.21 19.59
C VAL A 578 2.24 14.40 19.80
N ILE A 579 1.80 14.23 21.04
CA ILE A 579 0.50 14.67 21.54
C ILE A 579 0.75 15.67 22.68
N ALA A 580 0.33 16.92 22.48
CA ALA A 580 0.58 18.02 23.41
C ALA A 580 -0.40 18.03 24.57
N SER A 581 -0.28 17.04 25.42
CA SER A 581 -0.94 16.98 26.70
C SER A 581 0.04 16.58 27.79
N LYS A 582 -0.04 17.28 28.93
CA LYS A 582 0.65 16.92 30.18
C LYS A 582 -0.20 16.04 31.10
N ASP A 583 -1.47 15.83 30.74
CA ASP A 583 -2.45 15.09 31.54
C ASP A 583 -2.38 13.59 31.22
N ALA A 584 -2.13 12.80 32.26
CA ALA A 584 -2.04 11.34 32.17
C ALA A 584 -3.37 10.67 31.80
N TYR A 585 -4.51 11.36 31.88
CA TYR A 585 -5.78 10.86 31.37
C TYR A 585 -5.67 10.52 29.87
N HIS A 586 -5.12 11.44 29.08
CA HIS A 586 -4.93 11.22 27.65
C HIS A 586 -3.92 10.11 27.39
N LEU A 587 -2.85 10.03 28.19
CA LEU A 587 -1.89 8.92 28.11
C LEU A 587 -2.58 7.57 28.34
N GLY A 588 -3.46 7.49 29.33
CA GLY A 588 -4.20 6.28 29.67
C GLY A 588 -5.16 5.84 28.57
N VAL A 589 -5.99 6.75 28.07
CA VAL A 589 -6.91 6.44 26.96
C VAL A 589 -6.13 5.98 25.72
N LEU A 590 -5.04 6.67 25.36
CA LEU A 590 -4.21 6.32 24.21
C LEU A 590 -3.47 4.98 24.40
N SER A 591 -3.15 4.61 25.64
CA SER A 591 -2.46 3.35 25.95
C SER A 591 -3.41 2.14 26.06
N SER A 592 -4.72 2.36 25.98
CA SER A 592 -5.73 1.29 26.08
C SER A 592 -5.81 0.41 24.83
N ARG A 593 -6.37 -0.78 24.99
CA ARG A 593 -6.77 -1.68 23.91
C ARG A 593 -7.68 -1.00 22.90
N ILE A 594 -8.66 -0.20 23.35
CA ILE A 594 -9.62 0.47 22.45
C ILE A 594 -8.88 1.37 21.45
N HIS A 595 -7.95 2.22 21.93
CA HIS A 595 -7.17 3.06 21.04
C HIS A 595 -6.15 2.27 20.22
N THR A 596 -5.59 1.20 20.79
CA THR A 596 -4.63 0.35 20.06
C THR A 596 -5.30 -0.35 18.88
N VAL A 597 -6.46 -0.98 19.08
CA VAL A 597 -7.26 -1.62 18.01
C VAL A 597 -7.63 -0.58 16.93
N TRP A 598 -8.10 0.60 17.33
CA TRP A 598 -8.35 1.72 16.41
C TRP A 598 -7.11 2.13 15.63
N ALA A 599 -5.98 2.33 16.31
CA ALA A 599 -4.76 2.83 15.70
C ALA A 599 -4.12 1.84 14.74
N LEU A 600 -4.21 0.53 15.03
CA LEU A 600 -3.75 -0.54 14.17
C LEU A 600 -4.63 -0.64 12.91
N ALA A 601 -5.96 -0.61 13.07
CA ALA A 601 -6.89 -0.73 11.96
C ALA A 601 -6.95 0.53 11.07
N ALA A 602 -6.93 1.73 11.67
CA ALA A 602 -6.98 2.99 10.94
C ALA A 602 -5.62 3.48 10.43
N GLY A 603 -4.52 2.90 10.94
CA GLY A 603 -3.15 3.23 10.60
C GLY A 603 -2.73 2.80 9.18
N SER A 604 -1.44 2.66 8.97
CA SER A 604 -0.87 2.11 7.71
C SER A 604 0.29 1.18 8.05
N MET A 605 0.66 0.21 7.22
CA MET A 605 1.82 -0.65 7.46
C MET A 605 3.11 -0.12 6.78
N LEU A 606 4.29 -0.63 7.18
CA LEU A 606 5.56 -0.36 6.50
C LEU A 606 6.30 -1.67 6.16
N GLY A 607 6.71 -1.80 4.90
CA GLY A 607 7.67 -2.81 4.45
C GLY A 607 7.13 -4.24 4.50
N ILE A 608 8.03 -5.22 4.48
CA ILE A 608 7.68 -6.65 4.39
C ILE A 608 7.20 -7.24 5.70
N GLY A 609 7.63 -6.67 6.83
CA GLY A 609 7.25 -7.13 8.16
C GLY A 609 5.97 -6.48 8.70
N ASP A 610 5.14 -5.89 7.82
CA ASP A 610 3.88 -5.20 8.14
C ASP A 610 3.90 -4.39 9.43
N THR A 611 4.98 -3.62 9.63
CA THR A 611 5.15 -2.94 10.91
C THR A 611 4.17 -1.77 11.01
N PRO A 612 3.29 -1.73 12.03
CA PRO A 612 2.26 -0.71 12.12
C PRO A 612 2.79 0.71 12.22
N ARG A 613 2.22 1.61 11.41
CA ARG A 613 2.50 3.05 11.40
C ARG A 613 1.34 3.87 11.94
N TYR A 614 1.66 4.73 12.90
CA TYR A 614 0.74 5.70 13.47
C TYR A 614 0.71 6.98 12.64
N ARG A 615 -0.37 7.18 11.89
CA ARG A 615 -0.61 8.40 11.10
C ARG A 615 -1.64 9.26 11.80
N LYS A 616 -1.23 10.39 12.38
CA LYS A 616 -2.13 11.20 13.23
C LYS A 616 -3.48 11.54 12.57
N SER A 617 -3.47 11.83 11.27
CA SER A 617 -4.67 12.23 10.51
C SER A 617 -5.71 11.13 10.37
N ARG A 618 -5.31 9.88 10.58
CA ARG A 618 -6.16 8.68 10.49
C ARG A 618 -6.40 8.02 11.84
N THR A 619 -5.49 8.22 12.78
CA THR A 619 -5.53 7.61 14.10
C THR A 619 -6.03 8.62 15.12
N PHE A 620 -5.17 9.54 15.57
CA PHE A 620 -5.48 10.53 16.61
C PHE A 620 -6.59 11.53 16.23
N ASP A 621 -6.47 12.20 15.08
CA ASP A 621 -7.37 13.29 14.68
C ASP A 621 -8.86 12.86 14.63
N PRO A 622 -9.23 11.66 14.11
CA PRO A 622 -10.60 11.18 14.14
C PRO A 622 -10.99 10.36 15.40
N PHE A 623 -10.06 10.06 16.31
CA PHE A 623 -10.36 9.18 17.44
C PHE A 623 -11.39 9.80 18.41
N PRO A 624 -12.55 9.16 18.64
CA PRO A 624 -13.55 9.70 19.57
C PRO A 624 -13.20 9.32 21.02
N PHE A 625 -12.56 10.25 21.76
CA PHE A 625 -12.27 10.06 23.19
C PHE A 625 -13.55 9.84 24.02
N PRO A 626 -13.49 9.05 25.11
CA PRO A 626 -14.65 8.79 25.95
C PRO A 626 -15.07 10.04 26.73
N ALA A 627 -16.36 10.14 27.02
CA ALA A 627 -16.89 11.16 27.92
C ALA A 627 -16.84 10.63 29.37
N ALA A 628 -15.67 10.70 29.99
CA ALA A 628 -15.43 10.17 31.33
C ALA A 628 -15.81 11.17 32.44
N THR A 629 -16.42 10.66 33.51
CA THR A 629 -16.60 11.38 34.80
C THR A 629 -15.26 11.75 35.42
N GLU A 630 -15.23 12.72 36.35
CA GLU A 630 -14.00 13.09 37.07
C GLU A 630 -13.35 11.90 37.79
N THR A 631 -14.15 11.04 38.43
CA THR A 631 -13.69 9.81 39.09
C THR A 631 -13.05 8.84 38.11
N GLN A 632 -13.68 8.61 36.96
CA GLN A 632 -13.12 7.76 35.90
C GLN A 632 -11.82 8.34 35.35
N GLN A 633 -11.77 9.66 35.11
CA GLN A 633 -10.55 10.33 34.65
C GLN A 633 -9.42 10.20 35.68
N ALA A 634 -9.70 10.38 36.97
CA ALA A 634 -8.73 10.23 38.05
C ALA A 634 -8.15 8.81 38.11
N ARG A 635 -9.01 7.78 38.00
CA ARG A 635 -8.55 6.38 37.97
C ARG A 635 -7.67 6.09 36.75
N ILE A 636 -8.05 6.58 35.58
CA ILE A 636 -7.26 6.41 34.35
C ILE A 636 -5.91 7.13 34.46
N ARG A 637 -5.86 8.34 35.05
CA ARG A 637 -4.62 9.09 35.32
C ARG A 637 -3.65 8.30 36.18
N GLU A 638 -4.14 7.77 37.31
CA GLU A 638 -3.34 7.00 38.26
C GLU A 638 -2.67 5.79 37.58
N LEU A 639 -3.47 5.01 36.84
CA LEU A 639 -2.99 3.82 36.12
C LEU A 639 -1.96 4.18 35.03
N ALA A 640 -2.20 5.27 34.30
CA ALA A 640 -1.31 5.74 33.25
C ALA A 640 0.04 6.25 33.79
N GLU A 641 0.04 7.00 34.90
CA GLU A 641 1.27 7.42 35.59
C GLU A 641 2.04 6.22 36.11
N ALA A 642 1.35 5.26 36.75
CA ALA A 642 1.97 4.04 37.25
C ALA A 642 2.64 3.24 36.13
N LEU A 643 1.97 3.09 34.98
CA LEU A 643 2.51 2.40 33.81
C LEU A 643 3.72 3.13 33.22
N ASP A 644 3.67 4.45 33.06
CA ASP A 644 4.77 5.22 32.50
C ASP A 644 6.00 5.22 33.40
N ALA A 645 5.78 5.48 34.70
CA ALA A 645 6.84 5.47 35.70
C ALA A 645 7.48 4.09 35.84
N HIS A 646 6.67 3.01 35.83
CA HIS A 646 7.17 1.65 35.93
C HIS A 646 8.14 1.33 34.79
N ARG A 647 7.72 1.54 33.54
CA ARG A 647 8.55 1.25 32.35
C ARG A 647 9.88 2.01 32.39
N LYS A 648 9.83 3.32 32.66
CA LYS A 648 11.03 4.16 32.74
C LYS A 648 11.98 3.72 33.85
N ARG A 649 11.45 3.38 35.03
CA ARG A 649 12.25 2.88 36.16
C ARG A 649 12.95 1.57 35.81
N GLN A 650 12.25 0.61 35.20
CA GLN A 650 12.86 -0.67 34.81
C GLN A 650 13.94 -0.48 33.73
N GLN A 651 13.71 0.37 32.72
CA GLN A 651 14.74 0.67 31.71
C GLN A 651 15.97 1.39 32.28
N ALA A 652 15.79 2.23 33.31
CA ALA A 652 16.89 2.89 34.00
C ALA A 652 17.72 1.90 34.85
N GLN A 653 17.06 0.91 35.48
CA GLN A 653 17.72 -0.13 36.28
C GLN A 653 18.40 -1.19 35.41
N HIS A 654 17.79 -1.55 34.28
CA HIS A 654 18.26 -2.61 33.38
C HIS A 654 18.53 -2.03 32.00
N THR A 655 19.76 -1.56 31.77
CA THR A 655 20.14 -0.86 30.53
C THR A 655 20.06 -1.72 29.25
N SER A 656 19.95 -3.05 29.39
CA SER A 656 19.70 -4.00 28.29
C SER A 656 18.22 -4.20 27.98
N LEU A 657 17.30 -3.72 28.83
CA LEU A 657 15.86 -3.86 28.64
C LEU A 657 15.33 -2.89 27.58
N THR A 658 14.78 -3.45 26.51
CA THR A 658 14.08 -2.67 25.47
C THR A 658 12.56 -2.76 25.66
N LEU A 659 11.83 -1.73 25.22
CA LEU A 659 10.36 -1.80 25.26
C LEU A 659 9.83 -2.84 24.28
N THR A 660 10.51 -3.03 23.15
CA THR A 660 10.12 -4.07 22.19
C THR A 660 10.16 -5.47 22.81
N ASP A 661 11.25 -5.82 23.50
CA ASP A 661 11.38 -7.11 24.17
C ASP A 661 10.38 -7.26 25.31
N LEU A 662 10.21 -6.21 26.12
CA LEU A 662 9.22 -6.21 27.21
C LEU A 662 7.80 -6.49 26.70
N TYR A 663 7.37 -5.81 25.65
CA TYR A 663 6.03 -6.00 25.11
C TYR A 663 5.87 -7.33 24.35
N ASN A 664 6.93 -7.88 23.74
CA ASN A 664 6.88 -9.26 23.22
C ASN A 664 6.55 -10.27 24.34
N VAL A 665 7.17 -10.11 25.52
CA VAL A 665 6.87 -10.95 26.69
C VAL A 665 5.46 -10.70 27.22
N VAL A 666 5.01 -9.45 27.30
CA VAL A 666 3.65 -9.10 27.76
C VAL A 666 2.58 -9.76 26.88
N GLU A 667 2.73 -9.75 25.56
CA GLU A 667 1.78 -10.41 24.66
C GLU A 667 1.80 -11.94 24.80
N LYS A 668 2.98 -12.56 25.00
CA LYS A 668 3.06 -14.01 25.29
C LYS A 668 2.36 -14.38 26.59
N LEU A 669 2.55 -13.58 27.65
CA LEU A 669 1.84 -13.77 28.92
C LEU A 669 0.33 -13.64 28.74
N ARG A 670 -0.12 -12.63 27.98
CA ARG A 670 -1.55 -12.44 27.67
C ARG A 670 -2.14 -13.65 26.94
N ALA A 671 -1.38 -14.26 26.03
CA ALA A 671 -1.78 -15.45 25.27
C ALA A 671 -1.57 -16.79 26.01
N GLY A 672 -1.03 -16.78 27.24
CA GLY A 672 -0.72 -18.01 27.99
C GLY A 672 0.41 -18.84 27.37
N GLN A 673 1.29 -18.24 26.58
CA GLN A 673 2.38 -18.92 25.89
C GLN A 673 3.63 -19.06 26.78
N PRO A 674 4.39 -20.17 26.67
CA PRO A 674 5.62 -20.37 27.42
C PRO A 674 6.72 -19.37 27.01
N LEU A 675 7.54 -18.96 27.98
CA LEU A 675 8.67 -18.05 27.77
C LEU A 675 9.99 -18.82 27.61
N THR A 676 10.80 -18.41 26.62
CA THR A 676 12.19 -18.86 26.47
C THR A 676 13.10 -18.32 27.58
N VAL A 677 14.31 -18.84 27.72
CA VAL A 677 15.29 -18.38 28.73
C VAL A 677 15.55 -16.86 28.62
N LYS A 678 15.77 -16.35 27.40
CA LYS A 678 15.96 -14.91 27.17
C LYS A 678 14.73 -14.10 27.59
N GLU A 679 13.54 -14.62 27.31
CA GLU A 679 12.27 -13.96 27.64
C GLU A 679 11.97 -14.00 29.14
N GLN A 680 12.44 -15.02 29.87
CA GLN A 680 12.37 -15.06 31.33
C GLN A 680 13.23 -13.95 31.95
N THR A 681 14.45 -13.74 31.46
CA THR A 681 15.26 -12.59 31.92
C THR A 681 14.56 -11.26 31.66
N THR A 682 13.96 -11.07 30.48
CA THR A 682 13.16 -9.88 30.17
C THR A 682 11.93 -9.77 31.07
N HIS A 683 11.27 -10.89 31.38
CA HIS A 683 10.12 -10.95 32.27
C HIS A 683 10.47 -10.43 33.66
N GLU A 684 11.62 -10.88 34.21
CA GLU A 684 12.13 -10.49 35.52
C GLU A 684 12.58 -9.03 35.54
N HIS A 685 13.50 -8.65 34.64
CA HIS A 685 14.04 -7.28 34.57
C HIS A 685 12.98 -6.23 34.22
N GLY A 686 11.98 -6.60 33.44
CA GLY A 686 10.90 -5.69 33.04
C GLY A 686 9.67 -5.79 33.91
N LEU A 687 9.64 -6.72 34.87
CA LEU A 687 8.46 -7.07 35.68
C LEU A 687 7.19 -7.17 34.81
N ALA A 688 7.27 -7.95 33.74
CA ALA A 688 6.28 -7.93 32.65
C ALA A 688 4.84 -8.27 33.10
N ALA A 689 4.68 -9.08 34.15
CA ALA A 689 3.37 -9.34 34.76
C ALA A 689 2.71 -8.08 35.35
N VAL A 690 3.50 -7.16 35.92
CA VAL A 690 3.01 -5.87 36.44
C VAL A 690 2.53 -4.99 35.29
N VAL A 691 3.28 -4.97 34.19
CA VAL A 691 2.89 -4.24 32.97
C VAL A 691 1.58 -4.78 32.40
N LEU A 692 1.44 -6.11 32.31
CA LEU A 692 0.20 -6.75 31.86
C LEU A 692 -0.99 -6.39 32.77
N SER A 693 -0.81 -6.48 34.09
CA SER A 693 -1.85 -6.13 35.07
C SER A 693 -2.28 -4.66 34.96
N LEU A 694 -1.33 -3.74 34.79
CA LEU A 694 -1.62 -2.32 34.61
C LEU A 694 -2.41 -2.06 33.32
N HIS A 695 -2.07 -2.74 32.21
CA HIS A 695 -2.84 -2.67 30.97
C HIS A 695 -4.26 -3.22 31.14
N GLN A 696 -4.43 -4.38 31.78
CA GLN A 696 -5.76 -4.96 32.02
C GLN A 696 -6.65 -4.04 32.86
N GLN A 697 -6.10 -3.45 33.93
CA GLN A 697 -6.83 -2.48 34.76
C GLN A 697 -7.16 -1.20 33.98
N LEU A 698 -6.24 -0.73 33.14
CA LEU A 698 -6.44 0.44 32.29
C LEU A 698 -7.53 0.19 31.24
N ASP A 699 -7.52 -0.98 30.60
CA ASP A 699 -8.51 -1.38 29.59
C ASP A 699 -9.91 -1.46 30.19
N LEU A 700 -10.05 -2.03 31.39
CA LEU A 700 -11.32 -2.05 32.14
C LEU A 700 -11.80 -0.62 32.46
N ALA A 701 -10.91 0.24 32.96
CA ALA A 701 -11.26 1.62 33.31
C ALA A 701 -11.68 2.45 32.09
N VAL A 702 -10.99 2.28 30.96
CA VAL A 702 -11.31 2.98 29.71
C VAL A 702 -12.59 2.43 29.08
N ALA A 703 -12.80 1.11 29.05
CA ALA A 703 -14.06 0.51 28.59
C ALA A 703 -15.26 1.02 29.40
N ALA A 704 -15.12 1.10 30.73
CA ALA A 704 -16.13 1.70 31.61
C ALA A 704 -16.40 3.18 31.29
N ALA A 705 -15.38 3.96 30.92
CA ALA A 705 -15.54 5.35 30.48
C ALA A 705 -16.28 5.49 29.13
N TYR A 706 -16.22 4.47 28.27
CA TYR A 706 -17.06 4.38 27.07
C TYR A 706 -18.48 3.83 27.36
N GLY A 707 -18.68 3.19 28.51
CA GLY A 707 -19.90 2.45 28.82
C GLY A 707 -20.01 1.14 28.05
N TRP A 708 -18.87 0.53 27.69
CA TRP A 708 -18.81 -0.68 26.87
C TRP A 708 -18.24 -1.88 27.66
N PRO A 709 -18.59 -3.12 27.29
CA PRO A 709 -17.89 -4.31 27.78
C PRO A 709 -16.41 -4.28 27.40
N ALA A 710 -15.54 -4.75 28.29
CA ALA A 710 -14.08 -4.74 28.04
C ALA A 710 -13.62 -5.82 27.06
N ASP A 711 -14.42 -6.87 26.88
CA ASP A 711 -14.19 -8.07 26.08
C ASP A 711 -14.83 -8.02 24.67
N LEU A 712 -15.29 -6.84 24.22
CA LEU A 712 -15.82 -6.66 22.87
C LEU A 712 -14.84 -7.16 21.80
N ALA A 713 -15.35 -7.92 20.83
CA ALA A 713 -14.60 -8.31 19.64
C ALA A 713 -14.13 -7.08 18.84
N ASP A 714 -12.95 -7.17 18.23
CA ASP A 714 -12.30 -6.03 17.55
C ASP A 714 -13.18 -5.43 16.44
N ALA A 715 -13.85 -6.26 15.64
CA ALA A 715 -14.74 -5.80 14.56
C ALA A 715 -15.94 -4.98 15.07
N GLU A 716 -16.55 -5.42 16.18
CA GLU A 716 -17.66 -4.71 16.83
C GLU A 716 -17.17 -3.41 17.48
N LEU A 717 -16.00 -3.44 18.13
CA LEU A 717 -15.35 -2.27 18.71
C LEU A 717 -15.09 -1.19 17.65
N LEU A 718 -14.54 -1.56 16.49
CA LEU A 718 -14.29 -0.63 15.38
C LEU A 718 -15.61 -0.04 14.83
N THR A 719 -16.65 -0.87 14.69
CA THR A 719 -17.98 -0.42 14.26
C THR A 719 -18.56 0.63 15.20
N ARG A 720 -18.48 0.39 16.52
CA ARG A 720 -18.92 1.35 17.56
C ARG A 720 -18.10 2.63 17.54
N LEU A 721 -16.79 2.57 17.34
CA LEU A 721 -15.94 3.76 17.24
C LEU A 721 -16.27 4.62 16.02
N VAL A 722 -16.54 4.01 14.86
CA VAL A 722 -16.99 4.75 13.66
C VAL A 722 -18.33 5.44 13.92
N ALA A 723 -19.29 4.73 14.54
CA ALA A 723 -20.59 5.30 14.90
C ALA A 723 -20.44 6.45 15.92
N LEU A 724 -19.58 6.28 16.93
CA LEU A 724 -19.31 7.31 17.92
C LEU A 724 -18.63 8.54 17.30
N ASN A 725 -17.67 8.35 16.40
CA ASN A 725 -17.06 9.44 15.64
C ASN A 725 -18.13 10.24 14.87
N LYS A 726 -19.06 9.56 14.18
CA LYS A 726 -20.17 10.21 13.47
C LYS A 726 -21.06 11.02 14.42
N ALA A 727 -21.36 10.48 15.60
CA ALA A 727 -22.11 11.20 16.64
C ALA A 727 -21.34 12.43 17.15
N ARG A 728 -20.03 12.31 17.43
CA ARG A 728 -19.18 13.43 17.84
C ARG A 728 -19.11 14.52 16.78
N ALA A 729 -18.96 14.15 15.52
CA ALA A 729 -18.95 15.10 14.41
C ALA A 729 -20.29 15.86 14.27
N ALA A 730 -21.41 15.20 14.54
CA ALA A 730 -22.73 15.85 14.56
C ALA A 730 -22.86 16.84 15.74
N GLU A 731 -22.40 16.47 16.94
CA GLU A 731 -22.35 17.37 18.11
C GLU A 731 -21.49 18.61 17.85
N GLU A 732 -20.30 18.43 17.24
CA GLU A 732 -19.40 19.54 16.88
C GLU A 732 -19.96 20.46 15.80
N LYS A 733 -20.83 19.93 14.93
CA LYS A 733 -21.59 20.72 13.95
C LYS A 733 -22.70 21.51 14.64
N ALA A 734 -23.31 20.96 15.69
CA ALA A 734 -24.29 21.64 16.54
C ALA A 734 -23.68 22.62 17.56
N GLY A 735 -22.34 22.76 17.57
CA GLY A 735 -21.62 23.71 18.43
C GLY A 735 -21.10 23.13 19.74
N VAL A 736 -21.34 21.84 20.03
CA VAL A 736 -20.85 21.17 21.24
C VAL A 736 -19.50 20.51 20.93
N VAL A 737 -18.39 21.16 21.33
CA VAL A 737 -17.03 20.64 21.13
C VAL A 737 -16.40 20.21 22.46
N ARG A 738 -15.96 18.95 22.53
CA ARG A 738 -15.28 18.38 23.70
C ARG A 738 -13.76 18.54 23.62
N TYR A 739 -13.27 19.78 23.67
CA TYR A 739 -11.83 20.05 23.61
C TYR A 739 -11.03 19.26 24.66
N LEU A 740 -9.94 18.63 24.22
CA LEU A 740 -9.04 17.86 25.07
C LEU A 740 -8.11 18.75 25.92
N ARG A 741 -7.77 19.94 25.40
CA ARG A 741 -7.02 20.98 26.10
C ARG A 741 -7.69 22.34 25.86
N PRO A 742 -8.84 22.62 26.53
CA PRO A 742 -9.63 23.83 26.29
C PRO A 742 -8.81 25.13 26.41
N SER A 743 -7.91 25.21 27.40
CA SER A 743 -7.06 26.40 27.62
C SER A 743 -6.13 26.75 26.45
N TYR A 744 -5.83 25.79 25.57
CA TYR A 744 -5.03 26.01 24.36
C TYR A 744 -5.88 26.05 23.09
N GLN A 745 -6.88 25.17 22.98
CA GLN A 745 -7.67 25.03 21.76
C GLN A 745 -8.81 26.06 21.62
N ALA A 746 -9.34 26.54 22.74
CA ALA A 746 -10.45 27.49 22.79
C ALA A 746 -10.33 28.42 24.02
N PRO A 747 -9.25 29.22 24.11
CA PRO A 747 -9.07 30.16 25.21
C PRO A 747 -10.24 31.15 25.25
N GLY A 748 -10.91 31.25 26.41
CA GLY A 748 -12.04 32.17 26.60
C GLY A 748 -13.43 31.61 26.29
N GLN A 749 -13.55 30.36 25.84
CA GLN A 749 -14.86 29.69 25.71
C GLN A 749 -15.16 28.86 26.97
N GLN A 750 -16.33 29.07 27.60
CA GLN A 750 -16.84 28.16 28.62
C GLN A 750 -17.24 26.84 27.94
N GLN A 751 -16.60 25.75 28.34
CA GLN A 751 -17.00 24.42 27.91
C GLN A 751 -18.40 24.16 28.46
N ALA A 752 -19.38 23.91 27.59
CA ALA A 752 -20.72 23.55 28.02
C ALA A 752 -20.62 22.40 29.03
N ALA A 753 -21.21 22.56 30.21
CA ALA A 753 -21.22 21.53 31.24
C ALA A 753 -21.75 20.24 30.59
N LEU A 754 -20.84 19.27 30.45
CA LEU A 754 -21.15 18.02 29.77
C LEU A 754 -22.11 17.26 30.66
N ALA A 755 -23.41 17.34 30.34
CA ALA A 755 -24.39 16.41 30.87
C ALA A 755 -24.00 15.02 30.35
N LEU A 756 -23.21 14.29 31.16
CA LEU A 756 -23.05 12.87 30.98
C LEU A 756 -24.46 12.28 31.13
N PRO A 757 -24.94 11.45 30.18
CA PRO A 757 -26.18 10.72 30.42
C PRO A 757 -26.01 9.98 31.74
N ALA A 758 -26.88 10.26 32.71
CA ALA A 758 -26.96 9.49 33.94
C ALA A 758 -26.96 8.01 33.57
N ALA A 759 -26.13 7.22 34.26
CA ALA A 759 -25.98 5.79 34.03
C ALA A 759 -27.38 5.18 33.84
N ARG A 760 -27.67 4.71 32.61
CA ARG A 760 -28.92 4.00 32.38
C ARG A 760 -28.94 2.82 33.33
N PRO A 761 -29.96 2.65 34.19
CA PRO A 761 -30.14 1.40 34.90
C PRO A 761 -30.22 0.29 33.84
N ALA A 762 -29.56 -0.83 34.10
CA ALA A 762 -29.50 -1.97 33.21
C ALA A 762 -30.91 -2.32 32.71
N ALA A 763 -31.20 -1.97 31.45
CA ALA A 763 -32.48 -2.27 30.83
C ALA A 763 -32.43 -3.69 30.30
N THR A 764 -33.12 -4.59 30.98
CA THR A 764 -33.68 -5.82 30.42
C THR A 764 -34.51 -5.48 29.18
N ALA A 765 -34.04 -5.88 28.00
CA ALA A 765 -34.85 -5.91 26.78
C ALA A 765 -34.28 -6.92 25.79
N LEU A 766 -34.67 -8.19 25.96
CA LEU A 766 -34.66 -9.22 24.91
C LEU A 766 -35.91 -10.05 25.11
N THR A 767 -37.02 -9.61 24.51
CA THR A 767 -38.10 -10.44 23.93
C THR A 767 -39.23 -9.51 23.56
N GLU A 768 -39.40 -9.24 22.27
CA GLU A 768 -40.70 -9.30 21.59
C GLU A 768 -40.52 -8.92 20.11
N LEU A 769 -40.88 -9.88 19.26
CA LEU A 769 -41.38 -9.79 17.88
C LEU A 769 -40.70 -10.80 16.94
N ALA A 770 -40.88 -12.07 17.28
CA ALA A 770 -41.14 -13.10 16.28
C ALA A 770 -42.56 -13.59 16.54
N ILE A 771 -43.46 -13.37 15.58
CA ILE A 771 -44.61 -14.20 15.15
C ILE A 771 -45.35 -13.35 14.12
N ILE A 772 -45.10 -13.61 12.84
CA ILE A 772 -46.12 -13.57 11.79
C ILE A 772 -45.79 -14.69 10.80
N GLN A 773 -46.61 -15.74 10.82
CA GLN A 773 -47.02 -16.52 9.64
C GLN A 773 -48.47 -16.98 9.89
N PRO A 774 -49.26 -17.28 8.85
CA PRO A 774 -49.07 -17.04 7.42
C PRO A 774 -49.67 -15.70 6.94
#